data_AF-A0A952J1X4-F1
#
_entry.id   AF-A0A952J1X4-F1
#
_cell.length_a   1.000
_cell.length_b   1.000
_cell.length_c   1.000
_cell.angle_alpha   90.00
_cell.angle_beta   90.00
_cell.angle_gamma   90.00
#
_symmetry.space_group_name_H-M   'P 1'
#
loop_
_entity.id
_entity.type
_entity.pdbx_description
1 polymer ?
#
loop_
_entity_poly.entity_id
_entity_poly.type
_entity_poly.pdbx_seq_one_letter_code
_entity_poly.pdbx_strand_id
1 'polypeptide(L)'
;MPDHPYDILFESVPIGPVTARNRFYQVPHCCGLGHLRPQAHAAMRGMKAEGGWAVVSTEETEIHPSSDLSPYPEQRLWDKRDIPALQLMTDTVHEHGALAAVELVHNGHHAMNHYSRTPVLAPVNMSLIVDYPKQARAMRKSDIRELRRWHRQAARRAKDAGFDIVYVYAGHIMTLAQHFLLPEFNTRTDEYGGSLENRVRLIRELLEETHEEIGDSCAIAFRFAVDELRGSDGMQAEEEGRAVVELLAELPDLWDVNVADWPNDSVTTRFQQAEGYQTDYIRFVKTVTSKPVVAVGRLSSPDLMVSMIKNKVVDFIGAARPSIADPFLPEKIRSGRTEDIRECIGCNICVSSDSLGIPIRCTQNPTMGEEWRHGWHPEIIQPKVRDAATLVIGSGPAGLECALQLANRGYDVSLAEASNTLGGRVTAESSLLGLSAWSRVRDYRVYQLQQKPNVAIYRENPLTTTDILELGINHVFLATGAHWRRDGVGRSCRRPAPGLDSLPIFTPEDIMNGHEFSAQQVLIYDDEQGYLGGVLAEHLATQGHQVILLSSASIVSPFTVYTLEQQRVQSRLLELDVKLELNQSLVSGNPDKDGVITECVYSGARRQISCDAVVLVTERTPETALYDELSALSESDATDYPMHIELIGDALAPGLIADAVYSGHLAARSFQETPQSIERALYKREMPALTEQ
;
A
#
# COMPACT_ATOMS: atom_id res chain seq x y z
N MET A 1 -28.74 -28.35 0.75
CA MET A 1 -28.50 -27.18 1.61
C MET A 1 -28.92 -25.97 0.79
N PRO A 2 -29.53 -24.92 1.35
CA PRO A 2 -29.77 -23.71 0.56
C PRO A 2 -28.41 -23.20 0.03
N ASP A 3 -28.37 -22.79 -1.24
CA ASP A 3 -27.17 -22.22 -1.87
C ASP A 3 -26.66 -21.06 -1.01
N HIS A 4 -25.39 -21.06 -0.64
CA HIS A 4 -24.76 -19.96 0.08
C HIS A 4 -24.79 -18.73 -0.83
N PRO A 5 -25.08 -17.51 -0.33
CA PRO A 5 -25.22 -16.31 -1.18
C PRO A 5 -23.97 -16.01 -2.03
N TYR A 6 -22.82 -16.56 -1.66
CA TYR A 6 -21.52 -16.37 -2.29
C TYR A 6 -21.06 -17.55 -3.18
N ASP A 7 -21.86 -18.61 -3.36
CA ASP A 7 -21.46 -19.80 -4.12
C ASP A 7 -20.98 -19.48 -5.54
N ILE A 8 -21.58 -18.48 -6.19
CA ILE A 8 -21.20 -18.02 -7.53
C ILE A 8 -19.73 -17.57 -7.63
N LEU A 9 -19.13 -17.10 -6.51
CA LEU A 9 -17.72 -16.68 -6.47
C LEU A 9 -16.76 -17.88 -6.51
N PHE A 10 -17.25 -19.09 -6.23
CA PHE A 10 -16.45 -20.34 -6.18
C PHE A 10 -16.65 -21.25 -7.38
N GLU A 11 -17.39 -20.79 -8.40
CA GLU A 11 -17.47 -21.48 -9.68
C GLU A 11 -16.13 -21.38 -10.43
N SER A 12 -15.69 -22.49 -11.01
CA SER A 12 -14.50 -22.52 -11.85
C SER A 12 -14.73 -21.81 -13.19
N VAL A 13 -13.70 -21.12 -13.68
CA VAL A 13 -13.78 -20.31 -14.90
C VAL A 13 -12.61 -20.69 -15.84
N PRO A 14 -12.88 -21.16 -17.06
CA PRO A 14 -11.85 -21.42 -18.06
C PRO A 14 -11.15 -20.13 -18.50
N ILE A 15 -9.84 -20.23 -18.75
CA ILE A 15 -9.02 -19.16 -19.33
C ILE A 15 -8.12 -19.83 -20.38
N GLY A 16 -8.47 -19.73 -21.66
CA GLY A 16 -7.73 -20.42 -22.72
C GLY A 16 -7.58 -21.93 -22.44
N PRO A 17 -6.34 -22.48 -22.39
CA PRO A 17 -6.09 -23.89 -22.11
C PRO A 17 -6.13 -24.28 -20.61
N VAL A 18 -6.24 -23.30 -19.69
CA VAL A 18 -6.24 -23.54 -18.24
C VAL A 18 -7.59 -23.21 -17.61
N THR A 19 -7.79 -23.57 -16.33
CA THR A 19 -9.05 -23.31 -15.62
C THR A 19 -8.78 -22.85 -14.20
N ALA A 20 -9.23 -21.64 -13.88
CA ALA A 20 -9.18 -21.11 -12.53
C ALA A 20 -10.27 -21.78 -11.68
N ARG A 21 -9.91 -22.24 -10.48
CA ARG A 21 -10.81 -22.98 -9.58
C ARG A 21 -11.99 -22.17 -9.03
N ASN A 22 -11.86 -20.84 -8.97
CA ASN A 22 -12.86 -19.90 -8.49
C ASN A 22 -12.65 -18.51 -9.14
N ARG A 23 -13.48 -17.52 -8.78
CA ARG A 23 -13.46 -16.18 -9.39
C ARG A 23 -12.52 -15.18 -8.71
N PHE A 24 -11.74 -15.56 -7.70
CA PHE A 24 -10.81 -14.66 -7.03
C PHE A 24 -9.47 -14.61 -7.75
N TYR A 25 -9.13 -13.44 -8.27
CA TYR A 25 -7.95 -13.22 -9.12
C TYR A 25 -7.04 -12.15 -8.49
N GLN A 26 -5.85 -12.53 -8.03
CA GLN A 26 -4.86 -11.56 -7.61
C GLN A 26 -4.14 -11.03 -8.85
N VAL A 27 -4.56 -9.84 -9.29
CA VAL A 27 -3.97 -9.14 -10.44
C VAL A 27 -2.51 -8.75 -10.16
N PRO A 28 -1.68 -8.52 -11.18
CA PRO A 28 -0.29 -8.15 -10.97
C PRO A 28 -0.15 -6.89 -10.12
N HIS A 29 0.74 -6.96 -9.13
CA HIS A 29 1.07 -5.83 -8.25
C HIS A 29 2.50 -5.97 -7.71
N CYS A 30 3.21 -4.85 -7.63
CA CYS A 30 4.54 -4.71 -7.03
C CYS A 30 4.57 -5.05 -5.54
N CYS A 31 5.77 -5.36 -5.03
CA CYS A 31 5.97 -5.74 -3.64
C CYS A 31 7.35 -5.39 -3.07
N GLY A 32 8.22 -4.71 -3.82
CA GLY A 32 9.55 -4.34 -3.32
C GLY A 32 10.48 -5.53 -3.00
N LEU A 33 10.15 -6.74 -3.45
CA LEU A 33 10.94 -7.97 -3.27
C LEU A 33 11.66 -8.36 -4.57
N GLY A 34 10.88 -8.50 -5.66
CA GLY A 34 11.40 -8.69 -7.01
C GLY A 34 12.40 -9.83 -7.17
N HIS A 35 13.26 -9.65 -8.17
CA HIS A 35 14.40 -10.52 -8.42
C HIS A 35 15.47 -10.50 -7.32
N LEU A 36 15.44 -9.52 -6.41
CA LEU A 36 16.42 -9.41 -5.32
C LEU A 36 16.12 -10.33 -4.13
N ARG A 37 14.84 -10.70 -3.95
CA ARG A 37 14.34 -11.45 -2.80
C ARG A 37 13.35 -12.54 -3.22
N PRO A 38 13.77 -13.48 -4.09
CA PRO A 38 12.86 -14.46 -4.67
C PRO A 38 12.25 -15.42 -3.64
N GLN A 39 12.92 -15.72 -2.53
CA GLN A 39 12.32 -16.59 -1.50
C GLN A 39 11.21 -15.87 -0.72
N ALA A 40 11.43 -14.60 -0.36
CA ALA A 40 10.39 -13.79 0.26
C ALA A 40 9.21 -13.55 -0.69
N HIS A 41 9.49 -13.34 -1.97
CA HIS A 41 8.47 -13.22 -3.00
C HIS A 41 7.61 -14.48 -3.10
N ALA A 42 8.24 -15.65 -3.26
CA ALA A 42 7.55 -16.93 -3.33
C ALA A 42 6.68 -17.20 -2.10
N ALA A 43 7.20 -16.97 -0.89
CA ALA A 43 6.44 -17.18 0.34
C ALA A 43 5.19 -16.28 0.43
N MET A 44 5.31 -15.00 0.08
CA MET A 44 4.19 -14.06 0.08
C MET A 44 3.11 -14.44 -0.94
N ARG A 45 3.51 -14.87 -2.15
CA ARG A 45 2.58 -15.35 -3.18
C ARG A 45 1.93 -16.67 -2.76
N GLY A 46 2.69 -17.56 -2.12
CA GLY A 46 2.21 -18.82 -1.54
C GLY A 46 1.06 -18.62 -0.54
N MET A 47 1.17 -17.65 0.37
CA MET A 47 0.09 -17.34 1.33
C MET A 47 -1.24 -16.98 0.65
N LYS A 48 -1.18 -16.36 -0.54
CA LYS A 48 -2.39 -16.05 -1.31
C LYS A 48 -2.96 -17.30 -1.98
N ALA A 49 -2.11 -18.15 -2.53
CA ALA A 49 -2.55 -19.42 -3.10
C ALA A 49 -3.20 -20.31 -2.02
N GLU A 50 -2.60 -20.38 -0.83
CA GLU A 50 -3.15 -21.06 0.35
C GLU A 50 -4.50 -20.45 0.78
N GLY A 51 -4.59 -19.12 0.85
CA GLY A 51 -5.79 -18.39 1.22
C GLY A 51 -6.95 -18.45 0.22
N GLY A 52 -6.78 -19.18 -0.89
CA GLY A 52 -7.86 -19.56 -1.81
C GLY A 52 -7.95 -18.72 -3.08
N TRP A 53 -7.01 -17.81 -3.35
CA TRP A 53 -6.94 -17.10 -4.64
C TRP A 53 -6.76 -18.13 -5.77
N ALA A 54 -7.55 -18.05 -6.85
CA ALA A 54 -7.46 -18.99 -7.96
C ALA A 54 -6.36 -18.65 -8.95
N VAL A 55 -6.02 -17.38 -9.07
CA VAL A 55 -4.87 -16.91 -9.85
C VAL A 55 -4.04 -15.99 -8.97
N VAL A 56 -2.73 -16.22 -8.97
CA VAL A 56 -1.73 -15.43 -8.23
C VAL A 56 -0.69 -14.95 -9.23
N SER A 57 -0.56 -13.63 -9.35
CA SER A 57 0.30 -12.98 -10.35
C SER A 57 1.58 -12.43 -9.71
N THR A 58 2.68 -12.46 -10.45
CA THR A 58 3.84 -11.60 -10.17
C THR A 58 3.48 -10.12 -10.30
N GLU A 59 4.39 -9.24 -9.93
CA GLU A 59 4.50 -7.87 -10.41
C GLU A 59 4.99 -7.80 -11.86
N GLU A 60 5.24 -6.58 -12.35
CA GLU A 60 5.79 -6.39 -13.68
C GLU A 60 7.16 -7.08 -13.80
N THR A 61 7.38 -7.75 -14.92
CA THR A 61 8.52 -8.63 -15.16
C THR A 61 9.26 -8.15 -16.39
N GLU A 62 10.39 -7.48 -16.17
CA GLU A 62 11.22 -6.90 -17.21
C GLU A 62 11.69 -8.00 -18.20
N ILE A 63 11.35 -7.88 -19.48
CA ILE A 63 11.70 -8.91 -20.48
C ILE A 63 13.11 -8.75 -21.07
N HIS A 64 13.75 -7.60 -20.87
CA HIS A 64 15.04 -7.27 -21.47
C HIS A 64 15.75 -6.16 -20.68
N PRO A 65 17.10 -6.11 -20.66
CA PRO A 65 17.85 -5.04 -20.00
C PRO A 65 17.53 -3.62 -20.47
N SER A 66 16.92 -3.42 -21.64
CA SER A 66 16.44 -2.11 -22.12
C SER A 66 15.18 -1.60 -21.43
N SER A 67 14.69 -2.36 -20.45
CA SER A 67 13.51 -2.08 -19.64
C SER A 67 13.83 -2.11 -18.14
N ASP A 68 15.07 -1.77 -17.77
CA ASP A 68 15.54 -1.84 -16.38
C ASP A 68 15.02 -0.66 -15.54
N LEU A 69 14.29 -1.00 -14.48
CA LEU A 69 13.64 -0.08 -13.53
C LEU A 69 14.47 0.20 -12.28
N SER A 70 15.71 -0.29 -12.20
CA SER A 70 16.61 -0.01 -11.07
C SER A 70 16.57 1.48 -10.68
N PRO A 71 16.31 1.82 -9.40
CA PRO A 71 16.50 0.97 -8.22
C PRO A 71 15.28 0.15 -7.76
N TYR A 72 14.14 0.20 -8.47
CA TYR A 72 12.94 -0.53 -8.05
C TYR A 72 13.12 -2.04 -8.25
N PRO A 73 12.96 -2.87 -7.19
CA PRO A 73 13.15 -4.30 -7.30
C PRO A 73 11.86 -4.97 -7.80
N GLU A 74 11.66 -4.91 -9.12
CA GLU A 74 10.64 -5.68 -9.85
C GLU A 74 11.17 -7.07 -10.26
N GLN A 75 10.37 -7.86 -11.00
CA GLN A 75 10.85 -9.12 -11.56
C GLN A 75 11.67 -8.92 -12.84
N ARG A 76 12.48 -9.93 -13.16
CA ARG A 76 13.24 -10.01 -14.41
C ARG A 76 13.03 -11.36 -15.06
N LEU A 77 13.00 -11.37 -16.39
CA LEU A 77 13.02 -12.57 -17.21
C LEU A 77 13.87 -12.37 -18.47
N TRP A 78 15.04 -11.78 -18.26
CA TRP A 78 15.98 -11.40 -19.31
C TRP A 78 16.60 -12.64 -19.97
N ASP A 79 16.97 -13.62 -19.16
CA ASP A 79 17.54 -14.88 -19.64
C ASP A 79 17.24 -16.08 -18.73
N LYS A 80 17.88 -17.22 -19.00
CA LYS A 80 17.61 -18.48 -18.29
C LYS A 80 18.01 -18.46 -16.81
N ARG A 81 18.86 -17.52 -16.39
CA ARG A 81 19.30 -17.40 -14.99
C ARG A 81 18.20 -16.88 -14.07
N ASP A 82 17.18 -16.23 -14.64
CA ASP A 82 16.02 -15.74 -13.88
C ASP A 82 15.00 -16.86 -13.60
N ILE A 83 15.01 -17.94 -14.39
CA ILE A 83 14.03 -19.04 -14.31
C ILE A 83 13.99 -19.69 -12.92
N PRO A 84 15.12 -20.11 -12.30
CA PRO A 84 15.07 -20.77 -10.99
C PRO A 84 14.48 -19.89 -9.88
N ALA A 85 14.69 -18.57 -9.95
CA ALA A 85 14.14 -17.63 -8.98
C ALA A 85 12.61 -17.52 -9.10
N LEU A 86 12.08 -17.48 -10.34
CA LEU A 86 10.65 -17.43 -10.60
C LEU A 86 9.96 -18.78 -10.33
N GLN A 87 10.66 -19.90 -10.56
CA GLN A 87 10.14 -21.25 -10.26
C GLN A 87 9.80 -21.44 -8.78
N LEU A 88 10.53 -20.77 -7.87
CA LEU A 88 10.17 -20.77 -6.45
C LEU A 88 8.72 -20.30 -6.23
N MET A 89 8.30 -19.27 -6.96
CA MET A 89 6.95 -18.72 -6.85
C MET A 89 5.92 -19.65 -7.48
N THR A 90 6.16 -20.12 -8.71
CA THR A 90 5.20 -21.00 -9.41
C THR A 90 5.00 -22.31 -8.65
N ASP A 91 6.07 -22.93 -8.17
CA ASP A 91 6.01 -24.18 -7.42
C ASP A 91 5.18 -23.99 -6.13
N THR A 92 5.46 -22.93 -5.36
CA THR A 92 4.72 -22.62 -4.13
C THR A 92 3.23 -22.31 -4.41
N VAL A 93 2.91 -21.64 -5.52
CA VAL A 93 1.53 -21.34 -5.91
C VAL A 93 0.79 -22.61 -6.34
N HIS A 94 1.45 -23.48 -7.10
CA HIS A 94 0.90 -24.75 -7.59
C HIS A 94 0.68 -25.78 -6.49
N GLU A 95 1.50 -25.79 -5.42
CA GLU A 95 1.31 -26.63 -4.24
C GLU A 95 -0.10 -26.48 -3.63
N HIS A 96 -0.68 -25.29 -3.73
CA HIS A 96 -2.02 -25.00 -3.25
C HIS A 96 -3.08 -25.05 -4.34
N GLY A 97 -2.77 -25.45 -5.58
CA GLY A 97 -3.72 -25.62 -6.68
C GLY A 97 -4.28 -24.30 -7.26
N ALA A 98 -3.55 -23.20 -7.11
CA ALA A 98 -3.83 -21.94 -7.83
C ALA A 98 -3.02 -21.89 -9.13
N LEU A 99 -3.45 -21.06 -10.09
CA LEU A 99 -2.69 -20.77 -11.30
C LEU A 99 -1.69 -19.64 -11.03
N ALA A 100 -0.48 -19.78 -11.56
CA ALA A 100 0.56 -18.75 -11.50
C ALA A 100 0.54 -17.90 -12.77
N ALA A 101 0.56 -16.58 -12.61
CA ALA A 101 0.58 -15.64 -13.73
C ALA A 101 1.80 -14.71 -13.69
N VAL A 102 2.32 -14.33 -14.86
CA VAL A 102 3.45 -13.40 -14.99
C VAL A 102 3.12 -12.20 -15.88
N GLU A 103 3.40 -11.00 -15.37
CA GLU A 103 3.17 -9.75 -16.09
C GLU A 103 4.39 -9.31 -16.90
N LEU A 104 4.54 -9.79 -18.14
CA LEU A 104 5.69 -9.41 -18.97
C LEU A 104 5.60 -7.95 -19.41
N VAL A 105 6.70 -7.21 -19.24
CA VAL A 105 6.75 -5.79 -19.55
C VAL A 105 8.01 -5.38 -20.30
N HIS A 106 7.84 -4.42 -21.22
CA HIS A 106 8.89 -3.49 -21.60
C HIS A 106 8.42 -2.07 -21.30
N ASN A 107 9.07 -1.37 -20.37
CA ASN A 107 8.61 -0.11 -19.79
C ASN A 107 8.86 1.12 -20.66
N GLY A 108 9.63 1.00 -21.74
CA GLY A 108 9.78 2.09 -22.71
C GLY A 108 10.31 3.36 -22.06
N HIS A 109 9.67 4.52 -22.28
CA HIS A 109 10.09 5.80 -21.71
C HIS A 109 9.88 5.94 -20.18
N HIS A 110 9.27 4.93 -19.55
CA HIS A 110 9.18 4.82 -18.09
C HIS A 110 10.47 4.22 -17.49
N ALA A 111 11.25 3.44 -18.27
CA ALA A 111 12.50 2.86 -17.81
C ALA A 111 13.64 3.89 -17.73
N MET A 112 14.45 3.78 -16.67
CA MET A 112 15.67 4.58 -16.48
C MET A 112 16.91 3.92 -17.08
N ASN A 113 16.96 2.59 -17.06
CA ASN A 113 18.13 1.78 -17.43
C ASN A 113 19.39 2.20 -16.65
N HIS A 114 19.28 2.39 -15.34
CA HIS A 114 20.41 2.80 -14.48
C HIS A 114 21.42 1.67 -14.26
N TYR A 115 20.94 0.44 -14.05
CA TYR A 115 21.80 -0.73 -13.92
C TYR A 115 22.30 -1.16 -15.29
N SER A 116 21.41 -1.34 -16.27
CA SER A 116 21.78 -1.88 -17.58
C SER A 116 22.58 -0.88 -18.44
N ARG A 117 22.39 0.42 -18.21
CA ARG A 117 22.98 1.55 -18.97
C ARG A 117 22.66 1.52 -20.46
N THR A 118 21.71 0.69 -20.87
CA THR A 118 21.30 0.59 -22.27
C THR A 118 20.45 1.80 -22.69
N PRO A 119 20.42 2.14 -23.99
CA PRO A 119 19.51 3.17 -24.50
C PRO A 119 18.06 2.83 -24.17
N VAL A 120 17.33 3.82 -23.67
CA VAL A 120 15.87 3.70 -23.46
C VAL A 120 15.17 3.78 -24.81
N LEU A 121 14.12 3.00 -25.01
CA LEU A 121 13.39 2.91 -26.27
C LEU A 121 11.99 3.52 -26.13
N ALA A 122 11.54 4.24 -27.16
CA ALA A 122 10.20 4.82 -27.23
C ALA A 122 9.71 4.88 -28.69
N PRO A 123 8.41 5.13 -28.94
CA PRO A 123 7.89 5.28 -30.30
C PRO A 123 8.58 6.42 -31.07
N VAL A 124 8.90 7.51 -30.38
CA VAL A 124 9.61 8.69 -30.90
C VAL A 124 10.73 9.13 -29.94
N ASN A 125 11.55 10.12 -30.32
CA ASN A 125 12.53 10.67 -29.39
C ASN A 125 11.81 11.56 -28.37
N MET A 126 11.96 11.29 -27.08
CA MET A 126 11.25 12.01 -26.03
C MET A 126 12.00 11.98 -24.70
N SER A 127 11.65 12.89 -23.79
CA SER A 127 12.10 12.84 -22.39
C SER A 127 11.53 11.62 -21.67
N LEU A 128 12.21 11.18 -20.62
CA LEU A 128 11.64 10.19 -19.70
C LEU A 128 10.55 10.83 -18.83
N ILE A 129 9.64 10.00 -18.31
CA ILE A 129 8.59 10.46 -17.37
C ILE A 129 9.16 10.79 -15.99
N VAL A 130 10.27 10.16 -15.62
CA VAL A 130 10.99 10.41 -14.37
C VAL A 130 11.91 11.63 -14.50
N ASP A 131 12.14 12.32 -13.38
CA ASP A 131 13.03 13.47 -13.31
C ASP A 131 14.51 13.06 -13.37
N TYR A 132 14.93 12.64 -14.57
CA TYR A 132 16.31 12.28 -14.87
C TYR A 132 16.69 12.88 -16.23
N PRO A 133 17.87 13.54 -16.38
CA PRO A 133 18.26 14.25 -17.59
C PRO A 133 18.72 13.28 -18.71
N LYS A 134 17.83 12.38 -19.13
CA LYS A 134 18.00 11.39 -20.20
C LYS A 134 16.80 11.43 -21.12
N GLN A 135 16.99 10.92 -22.34
CA GLN A 135 15.94 10.79 -23.34
C GLN A 135 15.83 9.35 -23.82
N ALA A 136 14.62 8.97 -24.21
CA ALA A 136 14.36 7.75 -24.94
C ALA A 136 14.58 7.96 -26.44
N ARG A 137 15.15 6.95 -27.10
CA ARG A 137 15.40 6.94 -28.53
C ARG A 137 14.19 6.39 -29.28
N ALA A 138 13.84 7.06 -30.37
CA ALA A 138 12.85 6.57 -31.34
C ALA A 138 13.24 5.20 -31.90
N MET A 139 12.31 4.25 -31.81
CA MET A 139 12.47 2.91 -32.38
C MET A 139 12.41 2.91 -33.90
N ARG A 140 13.30 2.14 -34.53
CA ARG A 140 13.25 1.76 -35.93
C ARG A 140 12.44 0.47 -36.05
N LYS A 141 12.00 0.11 -37.26
CA LYS A 141 11.33 -1.17 -37.52
C LYS A 141 12.15 -2.38 -37.07
N SER A 142 13.49 -2.31 -37.16
CA SER A 142 14.38 -3.34 -36.62
C SER A 142 14.25 -3.47 -35.10
N ASP A 143 14.15 -2.36 -34.37
CA ASP A 143 13.99 -2.36 -32.92
C ASP A 143 12.64 -2.96 -32.52
N ILE A 144 11.57 -2.66 -33.28
CA ILE A 144 10.23 -3.23 -33.04
C ILE A 144 10.22 -4.74 -33.24
N ARG A 145 10.92 -5.24 -34.28
CA ARG A 145 11.11 -6.69 -34.48
C ARG A 145 11.92 -7.33 -33.35
N GLU A 146 12.94 -6.65 -32.83
CA GLU A 146 13.71 -7.14 -31.69
C GLU A 146 12.87 -7.18 -30.41
N LEU A 147 12.06 -6.14 -30.14
CA LEU A 147 11.12 -6.13 -29.02
C LEU A 147 10.18 -7.34 -29.05
N ARG A 148 9.54 -7.60 -30.20
CA ARG A 148 8.70 -8.77 -30.44
C ARG A 148 9.44 -10.08 -30.16
N ARG A 149 10.67 -10.20 -30.69
CA ARG A 149 11.55 -11.35 -30.44
C ARG A 149 11.89 -11.52 -28.94
N TRP A 150 12.12 -10.43 -28.21
CA TRP A 150 12.36 -10.48 -26.76
C TRP A 150 11.12 -10.92 -26.00
N HIS A 151 9.94 -10.41 -26.35
CA HIS A 151 8.68 -10.80 -25.73
C HIS A 151 8.39 -12.29 -25.90
N ARG A 152 8.55 -12.83 -27.11
CA ARG A 152 8.43 -14.28 -27.37
C ARG A 152 9.40 -15.11 -26.55
N GLN A 153 10.65 -14.67 -26.43
CA GLN A 153 11.63 -15.38 -25.61
C GLN A 153 11.30 -15.35 -24.13
N ALA A 154 10.83 -14.22 -23.61
CA ALA A 154 10.38 -14.11 -22.23
C ALA A 154 9.13 -14.98 -21.99
N ALA A 155 8.18 -15.01 -22.92
CA ALA A 155 7.02 -15.90 -22.87
C ALA A 155 7.41 -17.39 -22.83
N ARG A 156 8.38 -17.81 -23.67
CA ARG A 156 8.93 -19.17 -23.59
C ARG A 156 9.59 -19.45 -22.24
N ARG A 157 10.38 -18.52 -21.70
CA ARG A 157 11.01 -18.68 -20.38
C ARG A 157 9.98 -18.69 -19.26
N ALA A 158 8.86 -17.97 -19.40
CA ALA A 158 7.77 -18.00 -18.45
C ALA A 158 7.11 -19.39 -18.42
N LYS A 159 6.87 -19.98 -19.60
CA LYS A 159 6.44 -21.38 -19.71
C LYS A 159 7.47 -22.34 -19.11
N ASP A 160 8.76 -22.16 -19.39
CA ASP A 160 9.84 -22.97 -18.79
C ASP A 160 9.90 -22.81 -17.26
N ALA A 161 9.52 -21.65 -16.74
CA ALA A 161 9.43 -21.35 -15.31
C ALA A 161 8.12 -21.86 -14.67
N GLY A 162 7.19 -22.44 -15.44
CA GLY A 162 5.95 -23.03 -14.91
C GLY A 162 4.77 -22.06 -14.80
N PHE A 163 4.79 -20.89 -15.45
CA PHE A 163 3.62 -20.01 -15.45
C PHE A 163 2.47 -20.55 -16.32
N ASP A 164 1.24 -20.43 -15.82
CA ASP A 164 0.01 -20.84 -16.50
C ASP A 164 -0.59 -19.71 -17.36
N ILE A 165 -0.37 -18.47 -16.94
CA ILE A 165 -0.92 -17.26 -17.59
C ILE A 165 0.21 -16.27 -17.85
N VAL A 166 0.34 -15.83 -19.09
CA VAL A 166 1.37 -14.87 -19.52
C VAL A 166 0.69 -13.64 -20.09
N TYR A 167 1.06 -12.47 -19.57
CA TYR A 167 0.45 -11.22 -20.01
C TYR A 167 1.18 -10.57 -21.18
N VAL A 168 0.41 -9.86 -22.00
CA VAL A 168 0.83 -8.65 -22.69
C VAL A 168 0.30 -7.47 -21.90
N TYR A 169 1.15 -6.48 -21.59
CA TYR A 169 0.80 -5.37 -20.71
C TYR A 169 0.83 -4.02 -21.43
N ALA A 170 -0.31 -3.31 -21.44
CA ALA A 170 -0.49 -1.97 -21.99
C ALA A 170 -1.34 -1.08 -21.04
N GLY A 171 -0.84 -0.81 -19.84
CA GLY A 171 -1.52 0.03 -18.84
C GLY A 171 -0.61 1.00 -18.09
N HIS A 172 -1.24 1.90 -17.33
CA HIS A 172 -0.62 2.90 -16.43
C HIS A 172 0.37 3.89 -17.07
N ILE A 173 0.40 4.05 -18.39
CA ILE A 173 1.40 4.90 -19.09
C ILE A 173 2.85 4.44 -18.80
N MET A 174 3.02 3.24 -18.24
CA MET A 174 4.31 2.69 -17.80
C MET A 174 4.92 1.72 -18.80
N THR A 175 4.25 1.49 -19.94
CA THR A 175 4.59 0.41 -20.87
C THR A 175 4.78 0.91 -22.30
N LEU A 176 5.79 0.37 -22.97
CA LEU A 176 6.07 0.68 -24.37
C LEU A 176 4.90 0.35 -25.29
N ALA A 177 4.16 -0.73 -25.01
CA ALA A 177 2.97 -1.09 -25.76
C ALA A 177 1.90 0.00 -25.70
N GLN A 178 1.64 0.56 -24.51
CA GLN A 178 0.71 1.68 -24.37
C GLN A 178 1.28 2.99 -24.93
N HIS A 179 2.60 3.22 -24.88
CA HIS A 179 3.21 4.39 -25.52
C HIS A 179 3.00 4.37 -27.03
N PHE A 180 3.04 3.19 -27.67
CA PHE A 180 2.66 3.06 -29.09
C PHE A 180 1.16 3.27 -29.32
N LEU A 181 0.32 2.90 -28.35
CA LEU A 181 -1.11 3.08 -28.45
C LEU A 181 -1.53 4.56 -28.39
N LEU A 182 -0.96 5.36 -27.50
CA LEU A 182 -1.45 6.70 -27.18
C LEU A 182 -0.89 7.77 -28.14
N PRO A 183 -1.72 8.70 -28.66
CA PRO A 183 -1.30 9.67 -29.66
C PRO A 183 -0.33 10.73 -29.11
N GLU A 184 -0.38 11.02 -27.81
CA GLU A 184 0.57 11.92 -27.13
C GLU A 184 2.01 11.38 -27.20
N PHE A 185 2.18 10.06 -27.12
CA PHE A 185 3.48 9.40 -27.09
C PHE A 185 3.93 8.88 -28.46
N ASN A 186 3.00 8.74 -29.41
CA ASN A 186 3.26 8.18 -30.73
C ASN A 186 2.80 9.09 -31.87
N THR A 187 3.71 9.96 -32.29
CA THR A 187 3.56 10.83 -33.47
C THR A 187 4.21 10.25 -34.74
N ARG A 188 4.41 8.92 -34.79
CA ARG A 188 5.01 8.25 -35.96
C ARG A 188 4.10 8.37 -37.19
N THR A 189 4.73 8.35 -38.36
CA THR A 189 4.07 8.42 -39.67
C THR A 189 4.19 7.14 -40.49
N ASP A 190 4.78 6.10 -39.91
CA ASP A 190 4.84 4.77 -40.52
C ASP A 190 3.65 3.89 -40.07
N GLU A 191 3.67 2.61 -40.40
CA GLU A 191 2.58 1.67 -40.11
C GLU A 191 2.33 1.41 -38.62
N TYR A 192 3.13 2.00 -37.73
CA TYR A 192 2.97 1.92 -36.28
C TYR A 192 2.44 3.22 -35.66
N GLY A 193 2.07 4.24 -36.45
CA GLY A 193 1.50 5.49 -35.94
C GLY A 193 0.36 6.07 -36.80
N GLY A 194 -0.22 7.17 -36.33
CA GLY A 194 -1.37 7.81 -36.96
C GLY A 194 -2.70 7.16 -36.56
N SER A 195 -3.31 6.38 -37.46
CA SER A 195 -4.61 5.75 -37.21
C SER A 195 -4.58 4.83 -35.98
N LEU A 196 -5.72 4.63 -35.34
CA LEU A 196 -5.85 3.69 -34.23
C LEU A 196 -5.40 2.27 -34.63
N GLU A 197 -5.75 1.82 -35.85
CA GLU A 197 -5.33 0.52 -36.39
C GLU A 197 -3.80 0.37 -36.42
N ASN A 198 -3.07 1.42 -36.79
CA ASN A 198 -1.61 1.42 -36.79
C ASN A 198 -1.03 1.47 -35.38
N ARG A 199 -1.61 2.27 -34.48
CA ARG A 199 -1.15 2.39 -33.09
C ARG A 199 -1.35 1.11 -32.28
N VAL A 200 -2.46 0.41 -32.50
CA VAL A 200 -2.76 -0.91 -31.90
C VAL A 200 -1.90 -2.03 -32.48
N ARG A 201 -1.26 -1.84 -33.65
CA ARG A 201 -0.51 -2.89 -34.36
C ARG A 201 0.50 -3.61 -33.49
N LEU A 202 1.30 -2.88 -32.69
CA LEU A 202 2.30 -3.51 -31.83
C LEU A 202 1.64 -4.45 -30.80
N ILE A 203 0.56 -4.01 -30.15
CA ILE A 203 -0.17 -4.83 -29.17
C ILE A 203 -0.71 -6.09 -29.82
N ARG A 204 -1.34 -5.96 -31.01
CA ARG A 204 -1.84 -7.10 -31.79
C ARG A 204 -0.73 -8.11 -32.08
N GLU A 205 0.40 -7.63 -32.61
CA GLU A 205 1.55 -8.47 -32.96
C GLU A 205 2.12 -9.19 -31.73
N LEU A 206 2.18 -8.53 -30.57
CA LEU A 206 2.64 -9.15 -29.32
C LEU A 206 1.67 -10.24 -28.84
N LEU A 207 0.36 -10.01 -28.91
CA LEU A 207 -0.66 -10.99 -28.52
C LEU A 207 -0.65 -12.22 -29.45
N GLU A 208 -0.68 -12.00 -30.76
CA GLU A 208 -0.64 -13.08 -31.77
C GLU A 208 0.61 -13.94 -31.61
N GLU A 209 1.79 -13.32 -31.53
CA GLU A 209 3.05 -14.05 -31.44
C GLU A 209 3.24 -14.77 -30.09
N THR A 210 2.73 -14.21 -28.99
CA THR A 210 2.78 -14.88 -27.69
C THR A 210 1.86 -16.09 -27.68
N HIS A 211 0.67 -15.98 -28.28
CA HIS A 211 -0.24 -17.11 -28.45
C HIS A 211 0.37 -18.18 -29.36
N GLU A 212 1.02 -17.82 -30.47
CA GLU A 212 1.75 -18.78 -31.34
C GLU A 212 2.88 -19.50 -30.60
N GLU A 213 3.55 -18.83 -29.66
CA GLU A 213 4.73 -19.35 -28.96
C GLU A 213 4.37 -20.33 -27.83
N ILE A 214 3.32 -20.03 -27.04
CA ILE A 214 3.00 -20.77 -25.80
C ILE A 214 1.50 -21.04 -25.57
N GLY A 215 0.61 -20.63 -26.48
CA GLY A 215 -0.85 -20.75 -26.33
C GLY A 215 -1.38 -22.19 -26.33
N ASP A 216 -0.52 -23.18 -26.58
CA ASP A 216 -0.84 -24.61 -26.48
C ASP A 216 -1.05 -25.09 -25.03
N SER A 217 -0.54 -24.32 -24.05
CA SER A 217 -0.45 -24.74 -22.65
C SER A 217 -0.55 -23.60 -21.65
N CYS A 218 -0.26 -22.36 -22.05
CA CYS A 218 -0.44 -21.16 -21.23
C CYS A 218 -1.57 -20.30 -21.81
N ALA A 219 -2.35 -19.66 -20.95
CA ALA A 219 -3.29 -18.62 -21.38
C ALA A 219 -2.60 -17.28 -21.61
N ILE A 220 -3.08 -16.52 -22.60
CA ILE A 220 -2.56 -15.18 -22.89
C ILE A 220 -3.52 -14.11 -22.35
N ALA A 221 -3.09 -13.40 -21.31
CA ALA A 221 -3.86 -12.28 -20.75
C ALA A 221 -3.45 -10.95 -21.41
N PHE A 222 -4.39 -10.03 -21.56
CA PHE A 222 -4.10 -8.66 -21.98
C PHE A 222 -4.51 -7.69 -20.89
N ARG A 223 -3.53 -7.03 -20.27
CA ARG A 223 -3.80 -5.96 -19.30
C ARG A 223 -3.83 -4.61 -19.97
N PHE A 224 -4.99 -3.95 -19.92
CA PHE A 224 -5.28 -2.75 -20.69
C PHE A 224 -5.96 -1.67 -19.84
N ALA A 225 -5.35 -0.49 -19.79
CA ALA A 225 -5.99 0.69 -19.23
C ALA A 225 -6.98 1.27 -20.25
N VAL A 226 -8.29 1.17 -19.99
CA VAL A 226 -9.33 1.56 -20.94
C VAL A 226 -9.58 3.08 -20.99
N ASP A 227 -9.13 3.82 -19.98
CA ASP A 227 -9.33 5.26 -19.84
C ASP A 227 -8.11 5.92 -19.17
N GLU A 228 -7.73 7.12 -19.59
CA GLU A 228 -6.66 7.93 -18.96
C GLU A 228 -7.16 8.87 -17.85
N LEU A 229 -8.47 8.98 -17.65
CA LEU A 229 -9.15 9.93 -16.77
C LEU A 229 -8.73 11.39 -17.00
N ARG A 230 -8.47 11.74 -18.26
CA ARG A 230 -8.09 13.10 -18.71
C ARG A 230 -9.19 13.79 -19.51
N GLY A 231 -10.39 13.20 -19.56
CA GLY A 231 -11.49 13.69 -20.40
C GLY A 231 -11.10 13.70 -21.87
N SER A 232 -11.45 14.77 -22.60
CA SER A 232 -11.16 14.90 -24.03
C SER A 232 -9.67 15.00 -24.39
N ASP A 233 -8.80 15.20 -23.39
CA ASP A 233 -7.36 15.33 -23.59
C ASP A 233 -6.62 13.97 -23.52
N GLY A 234 -7.33 12.86 -23.31
CA GLY A 234 -6.76 11.51 -23.29
C GLY A 234 -7.72 10.47 -23.86
N MET A 235 -7.29 9.21 -23.86
CA MET A 235 -8.10 8.07 -24.25
C MET A 235 -9.26 7.88 -23.27
N GLN A 236 -10.48 7.74 -23.80
CA GLN A 236 -11.71 7.55 -23.03
C GLN A 236 -12.29 6.15 -23.25
N ALA A 237 -12.85 5.56 -22.18
CA ALA A 237 -13.38 4.21 -22.15
C ALA A 237 -14.43 3.95 -23.24
N GLU A 238 -15.38 4.86 -23.44
CA GLU A 238 -16.49 4.69 -24.40
C GLU A 238 -16.12 5.09 -25.84
N GLU A 239 -14.88 5.54 -26.08
CA GLU A 239 -14.41 5.98 -27.39
C GLU A 239 -13.23 5.12 -27.87
N GLU A 240 -12.01 5.65 -27.81
CA GLU A 240 -10.81 4.95 -28.27
C GLU A 240 -10.53 3.70 -27.43
N GLY A 241 -10.77 3.74 -26.11
CA GLY A 241 -10.65 2.56 -25.25
C GLY A 241 -11.56 1.42 -25.72
N ARG A 242 -12.82 1.73 -26.02
CA ARG A 242 -13.78 0.77 -26.59
C ARG A 242 -13.34 0.24 -27.94
N ALA A 243 -12.88 1.12 -28.83
CA ALA A 243 -12.43 0.71 -30.16
C ALA A 243 -11.23 -0.25 -30.10
N VAL A 244 -10.31 -0.10 -29.14
CA VAL A 244 -9.21 -1.05 -28.90
C VAL A 244 -9.75 -2.43 -28.51
N VAL A 245 -10.71 -2.47 -27.57
CA VAL A 245 -11.35 -3.73 -27.15
C VAL A 245 -12.08 -4.37 -28.32
N GLU A 246 -12.81 -3.61 -29.14
CA GLU A 246 -13.50 -4.13 -30.33
C GLU A 246 -12.51 -4.70 -31.38
N LEU A 247 -11.37 -4.04 -31.61
CA LEU A 247 -10.35 -4.49 -32.56
C LEU A 247 -9.62 -5.76 -32.13
N LEU A 248 -9.57 -6.06 -30.83
CA LEU A 248 -8.81 -7.17 -30.25
C LEU A 248 -9.70 -8.17 -29.50
N ALA A 249 -11.02 -8.04 -29.59
CA ALA A 249 -11.99 -8.62 -28.65
C ALA A 249 -11.74 -10.09 -28.29
N GLU A 250 -11.44 -10.92 -29.29
CA GLU A 250 -11.30 -12.37 -29.14
C GLU A 250 -9.85 -12.87 -29.20
N LEU A 251 -8.88 -11.95 -29.27
CA LEU A 251 -7.47 -12.28 -29.41
C LEU A 251 -6.84 -12.80 -28.11
N PRO A 252 -6.98 -12.12 -26.94
CA PRO A 252 -6.50 -12.69 -25.68
C PRO A 252 -7.44 -13.77 -25.15
N ASP A 253 -6.95 -14.58 -24.24
CA ASP A 253 -7.74 -15.53 -23.46
C ASP A 253 -8.39 -14.90 -22.23
N LEU A 254 -7.86 -13.76 -21.76
CA LEU A 254 -8.35 -12.98 -20.63
C LEU A 254 -8.13 -11.49 -20.88
N TRP A 255 -9.16 -10.70 -20.59
CA TRP A 255 -9.03 -9.24 -20.48
C TRP A 255 -8.85 -8.85 -19.01
N ASP A 256 -7.74 -8.19 -18.69
CA ASP A 256 -7.49 -7.54 -17.39
C ASP A 256 -7.59 -6.03 -17.60
N VAL A 257 -8.67 -5.40 -17.11
CA VAL A 257 -8.99 -4.02 -17.46
C VAL A 257 -8.99 -3.10 -16.24
N ASN A 258 -8.41 -1.93 -16.44
CA ASN A 258 -8.32 -0.89 -15.43
C ASN A 258 -8.30 0.52 -16.04
N VAL A 259 -7.93 1.53 -15.25
CA VAL A 259 -7.76 2.92 -15.71
C VAL A 259 -6.33 3.37 -15.50
N ALA A 260 -5.83 4.25 -16.37
CA ALA A 260 -4.55 4.94 -16.22
C ALA A 260 -4.75 6.29 -15.53
N ASP A 261 -3.74 6.89 -14.91
CA ASP A 261 -2.43 6.33 -14.52
C ASP A 261 -2.53 5.59 -13.16
N TRP A 262 -1.44 5.06 -12.61
CA TRP A 262 -1.39 4.35 -11.33
C TRP A 262 -2.02 5.12 -10.15
N PRO A 263 -1.89 6.47 -10.02
CA PRO A 263 -2.64 7.23 -9.02
C PRO A 263 -4.18 7.24 -9.19
N ASN A 264 -4.67 6.90 -10.38
CA ASN A 264 -6.10 6.66 -10.66
C ASN A 264 -6.47 5.20 -10.38
N ASP A 265 -5.64 4.26 -10.81
CA ASP A 265 -5.86 2.83 -10.59
C ASP A 265 -5.86 2.48 -9.11
N SER A 266 -4.88 2.99 -8.36
CA SER A 266 -4.68 2.74 -6.93
C SER A 266 -5.06 3.94 -6.05
N VAL A 267 -6.15 4.65 -6.38
CA VAL A 267 -6.63 5.78 -5.58
C VAL A 267 -6.87 5.41 -4.10
N THR A 268 -6.51 6.32 -3.19
CA THR A 268 -6.68 6.15 -1.74
C THR A 268 -8.11 6.43 -1.30
N THR A 269 -8.49 5.90 -0.13
CA THR A 269 -9.82 6.17 0.46
C THR A 269 -10.03 7.63 0.83
N ARG A 270 -8.95 8.40 0.99
CA ARG A 270 -8.99 9.85 1.16
C ARG A 270 -9.73 10.55 0.03
N PHE A 271 -9.47 10.14 -1.22
CA PHE A 271 -10.03 10.80 -2.41
C PHE A 271 -11.16 10.00 -3.07
N GLN A 272 -11.26 8.69 -2.79
CA GLN A 272 -12.32 7.85 -3.31
C GLN A 272 -12.71 6.79 -2.27
N GLN A 273 -13.78 7.03 -1.53
CA GLN A 273 -14.25 6.15 -0.47
C GLN A 273 -14.97 4.91 -0.98
N ALA A 274 -15.67 5.01 -2.10
CA ALA A 274 -16.45 3.89 -2.64
C ALA A 274 -15.53 2.78 -3.18
N GLU A 275 -15.94 1.53 -2.97
CA GLU A 275 -15.39 0.39 -3.70
C GLU A 275 -16.01 0.32 -5.10
N GLY A 276 -15.35 -0.38 -6.03
CA GLY A 276 -15.84 -0.53 -7.40
C GLY A 276 -15.81 0.77 -8.22
N TYR A 277 -15.01 1.77 -7.83
CA TYR A 277 -14.96 3.09 -8.48
C TYR A 277 -14.53 3.08 -9.95
N GLN A 278 -13.97 1.96 -10.45
CA GLN A 278 -13.64 1.80 -11.87
C GLN A 278 -14.78 1.19 -12.69
N THR A 279 -15.86 0.72 -12.06
CA THR A 279 -16.94 -0.06 -12.69
C THR A 279 -17.53 0.64 -13.91
N ASP A 280 -17.73 1.95 -13.82
CA ASP A 280 -18.35 2.72 -14.92
C ASP A 280 -17.47 2.78 -16.17
N TYR A 281 -16.14 2.71 -16.00
CA TYR A 281 -15.19 2.71 -17.12
C TYR A 281 -15.00 1.32 -17.73
N ILE A 282 -15.18 0.24 -16.96
CA ILE A 282 -14.84 -1.11 -17.41
C ILE A 282 -16.04 -1.95 -17.84
N ARG A 283 -17.27 -1.60 -17.43
CA ARG A 283 -18.45 -2.46 -17.62
C ARG A 283 -18.79 -2.74 -19.08
N PHE A 284 -18.40 -1.86 -20.00
CA PHE A 284 -18.65 -2.03 -21.42
C PHE A 284 -17.87 -3.21 -22.00
N VAL A 285 -16.73 -3.60 -21.42
CA VAL A 285 -15.82 -4.63 -21.97
C VAL A 285 -16.55 -5.97 -22.12
N LYS A 286 -17.33 -6.39 -21.12
CA LYS A 286 -18.18 -7.60 -21.17
C LYS A 286 -19.27 -7.59 -22.24
N THR A 287 -19.58 -6.42 -22.81
CA THR A 287 -20.53 -6.29 -23.92
C THR A 287 -19.87 -6.48 -25.30
N VAL A 288 -18.53 -6.45 -25.35
CA VAL A 288 -17.74 -6.47 -26.59
C VAL A 288 -17.08 -7.84 -26.82
N THR A 289 -16.59 -8.48 -25.77
CA THR A 289 -15.84 -9.76 -25.86
C THR A 289 -16.62 -10.92 -25.24
N SER A 290 -16.41 -12.11 -25.80
CA SER A 290 -16.85 -13.39 -25.23
C SER A 290 -15.86 -13.95 -24.19
N LYS A 291 -14.63 -13.42 -24.16
CA LYS A 291 -13.56 -13.84 -23.26
C LYS A 291 -13.83 -13.40 -21.82
N PRO A 292 -13.29 -14.11 -20.81
CA PRO A 292 -13.37 -13.69 -19.43
C PRO A 292 -12.76 -12.29 -19.20
N VAL A 293 -13.36 -11.54 -18.28
CA VAL A 293 -12.87 -10.21 -17.86
C VAL A 293 -12.57 -10.21 -16.37
N VAL A 294 -11.39 -9.72 -15.99
CA VAL A 294 -11.01 -9.36 -14.62
C VAL A 294 -10.87 -7.84 -14.54
N ALA A 295 -11.34 -7.25 -13.45
CA ALA A 295 -11.15 -5.82 -13.17
C ALA A 295 -11.00 -5.58 -11.66
N VAL A 296 -10.45 -4.41 -11.32
CA VAL A 296 -10.17 -3.99 -9.95
C VAL A 296 -11.06 -2.82 -9.50
N GLY A 297 -11.13 -2.61 -8.19
CA GLY A 297 -11.86 -1.48 -7.61
C GLY A 297 -11.74 -1.39 -6.10
N ARG A 298 -10.64 -1.89 -5.53
CA ARG A 298 -10.47 -2.08 -4.08
C ARG A 298 -11.63 -2.88 -3.47
N LEU A 299 -11.97 -4.01 -4.10
CA LEU A 299 -13.10 -4.86 -3.74
C LEU A 299 -12.80 -5.65 -2.45
N SER A 300 -13.44 -5.28 -1.36
CA SER A 300 -13.43 -6.01 -0.08
C SER A 300 -14.80 -6.59 0.27
N SER A 301 -15.89 -5.95 -0.17
CA SER A 301 -17.26 -6.40 0.11
C SER A 301 -17.66 -7.64 -0.71
N PRO A 302 -17.97 -8.79 -0.08
CA PRO A 302 -18.43 -9.99 -0.79
C PRO A 302 -19.75 -9.77 -1.54
N ASP A 303 -20.64 -8.92 -1.01
CA ASP A 303 -21.91 -8.60 -1.64
C ASP A 303 -21.71 -7.80 -2.94
N LEU A 304 -20.77 -6.84 -2.94
CA LEU A 304 -20.39 -6.11 -4.16
C LEU A 304 -19.78 -7.05 -5.19
N MET A 305 -18.90 -7.96 -4.77
CA MET A 305 -18.31 -8.98 -5.64
C MET A 305 -19.39 -9.82 -6.32
N VAL A 306 -20.34 -10.38 -5.56
CA VAL A 306 -21.48 -11.13 -6.12
C VAL A 306 -22.31 -10.27 -7.08
N SER A 307 -22.58 -9.02 -6.72
CA SER A 307 -23.31 -8.08 -7.58
C SER A 307 -22.61 -7.88 -8.92
N MET A 308 -21.28 -7.70 -8.93
CA MET A 308 -20.51 -7.52 -10.16
C MET A 308 -20.56 -8.76 -11.07
N ILE A 309 -20.48 -9.97 -10.51
CA ILE A 309 -20.61 -11.21 -11.29
C ILE A 309 -22.04 -11.38 -11.82
N LYS A 310 -23.06 -11.25 -10.96
CA LYS A 310 -24.47 -11.43 -11.36
C LYS A 310 -24.92 -10.43 -12.42
N ASN A 311 -24.42 -9.19 -12.33
CA ASN A 311 -24.69 -8.14 -13.30
C ASN A 311 -23.78 -8.18 -14.54
N LYS A 312 -22.97 -9.24 -14.69
CA LYS A 312 -22.06 -9.46 -15.83
C LYS A 312 -21.12 -8.28 -16.09
N VAL A 313 -20.64 -7.65 -15.01
CA VAL A 313 -19.64 -6.58 -15.09
C VAL A 313 -18.25 -7.19 -15.31
N VAL A 314 -17.96 -8.30 -14.64
CA VAL A 314 -16.71 -9.07 -14.74
C VAL A 314 -17.01 -10.57 -14.57
N ASP A 315 -16.06 -11.43 -14.98
CA ASP A 315 -16.08 -12.87 -14.69
C ASP A 315 -15.20 -13.23 -13.49
N PHE A 316 -14.19 -12.39 -13.21
CA PHE A 316 -13.28 -12.50 -12.08
C PHE A 316 -13.26 -11.23 -11.23
N ILE A 317 -13.14 -11.43 -9.92
CA ILE A 317 -12.92 -10.38 -8.94
C ILE A 317 -11.41 -10.14 -8.84
N GLY A 318 -10.95 -9.07 -9.47
CA GLY A 318 -9.56 -8.63 -9.44
C GLY A 318 -9.22 -7.89 -8.17
N ALA A 319 -8.14 -8.27 -7.49
CA ALA A 319 -7.68 -7.58 -6.29
C ALA A 319 -6.16 -7.58 -6.10
N ALA A 320 -5.57 -6.38 -6.06
CA ALA A 320 -4.24 -6.16 -5.51
C ALA A 320 -4.32 -5.91 -4.00
N ARG A 321 -4.63 -4.68 -3.59
CA ARG A 321 -4.63 -4.23 -2.18
C ARG A 321 -5.51 -5.07 -1.23
N PRO A 322 -6.73 -5.51 -1.59
CA PRO A 322 -7.49 -6.42 -0.73
C PRO A 322 -6.77 -7.75 -0.45
N SER A 323 -6.12 -8.36 -1.45
CA SER A 323 -5.33 -9.60 -1.27
C SER A 323 -4.08 -9.42 -0.40
N ILE A 324 -3.59 -8.18 -0.27
CA ILE A 324 -2.45 -7.83 0.59
C ILE A 324 -2.92 -7.71 2.05
N ALA A 325 -4.03 -7.02 2.27
CA ALA A 325 -4.62 -6.85 3.59
C ALA A 325 -5.14 -8.19 4.16
N ASP A 326 -5.72 -9.03 3.30
CA ASP A 326 -6.22 -10.34 3.67
C ASP A 326 -5.96 -11.39 2.58
N PRO A 327 -4.82 -12.10 2.67
CA PRO A 327 -4.53 -13.21 1.76
C PRO A 327 -5.60 -14.33 1.82
N PHE A 328 -6.34 -14.44 2.91
CA PHE A 328 -7.35 -15.47 3.16
C PHE A 328 -8.79 -14.98 2.94
N LEU A 329 -8.98 -13.82 2.31
CA LEU A 329 -10.31 -13.30 1.94
C LEU A 329 -11.17 -14.35 1.21
N PRO A 330 -10.68 -15.05 0.17
CA PRO A 330 -11.47 -16.09 -0.50
C PRO A 330 -11.90 -17.20 0.46
N GLU A 331 -10.99 -17.68 1.30
CA GLU A 331 -11.29 -18.73 2.27
C GLU A 331 -12.32 -18.33 3.32
N LYS A 332 -12.23 -17.09 3.81
CA LYS A 332 -13.19 -16.54 4.78
C LYS A 332 -14.58 -16.45 4.19
N ILE A 333 -14.71 -16.00 2.94
CA ILE A 333 -15.99 -16.00 2.22
C ILE A 333 -16.51 -17.43 2.03
N ARG A 334 -15.65 -18.37 1.65
CA ARG A 334 -16.01 -19.78 1.41
C ARG A 334 -16.54 -20.47 2.66
N SER A 335 -15.90 -20.20 3.79
CA SER A 335 -16.24 -20.79 5.09
C SER A 335 -17.32 -20.04 5.86
N GLY A 336 -17.93 -19.00 5.26
CA GLY A 336 -19.00 -18.22 5.88
C GLY A 336 -18.53 -17.30 7.01
N ARG A 337 -17.23 -16.96 7.04
CA ARG A 337 -16.58 -16.10 8.04
C ARG A 337 -16.30 -14.70 7.51
N THR A 338 -17.29 -14.08 6.87
CA THR A 338 -17.11 -12.76 6.23
C THR A 338 -16.75 -11.65 7.21
N GLU A 339 -17.16 -11.79 8.45
CA GLU A 339 -16.85 -10.91 9.59
C GLU A 339 -15.39 -11.00 10.05
N ASP A 340 -14.65 -12.04 9.64
CA ASP A 340 -13.20 -12.18 9.87
C ASP A 340 -12.34 -11.49 8.79
N ILE A 341 -12.97 -10.90 7.75
CA ILE A 341 -12.24 -10.26 6.65
C ILE A 341 -11.49 -9.04 7.16
N ARG A 342 -10.18 -9.00 6.88
CA ARG A 342 -9.31 -7.88 7.21
C ARG A 342 -9.31 -6.85 6.07
N GLU A 343 -10.33 -6.00 6.05
CA GLU A 343 -10.56 -5.06 4.96
C GLU A 343 -9.42 -4.05 4.72
N CYS A 344 -9.08 -3.84 3.46
CA CYS A 344 -8.12 -2.80 3.05
C CYS A 344 -8.65 -1.39 3.40
N ILE A 345 -7.79 -0.56 3.96
CA ILE A 345 -8.13 0.84 4.30
C ILE A 345 -7.78 1.83 3.20
N GLY A 346 -7.13 1.38 2.11
CA GLY A 346 -6.73 2.22 0.98
C GLY A 346 -5.75 3.34 1.33
N CYS A 347 -4.79 3.07 2.24
CA CYS A 347 -3.77 4.04 2.68
C CYS A 347 -2.51 4.09 1.80
N ASN A 348 -2.35 3.14 0.87
CA ASN A 348 -1.20 3.04 -0.02
C ASN A 348 0.19 2.95 0.65
N ILE A 349 0.29 2.56 1.93
CA ILE A 349 1.58 2.23 2.55
C ILE A 349 2.29 1.07 1.81
N CYS A 350 1.51 0.14 1.22
CA CYS A 350 2.03 -0.89 0.32
C CYS A 350 2.73 -0.28 -0.90
N VAL A 351 2.11 0.68 -1.56
CA VAL A 351 2.69 1.40 -2.71
C VAL A 351 3.93 2.19 -2.29
N SER A 352 3.90 2.82 -1.10
CA SER A 352 5.06 3.57 -0.61
C SER A 352 6.31 2.71 -0.44
N SER A 353 6.12 1.42 -0.16
CA SER A 353 7.24 0.49 -0.02
C SER A 353 7.92 0.28 -1.37
N ASP A 354 7.12 0.13 -2.43
CA ASP A 354 7.62 -0.02 -3.79
C ASP A 354 8.30 1.26 -4.31
N SER A 355 7.66 2.42 -4.13
CA SER A 355 8.25 3.71 -4.52
C SER A 355 9.54 4.06 -3.76
N LEU A 356 9.80 3.40 -2.63
CA LEU A 356 11.04 3.51 -1.85
C LEU A 356 12.05 2.37 -2.16
N GLY A 357 11.67 1.38 -2.96
CA GLY A 357 12.49 0.20 -3.26
C GLY A 357 12.73 -0.72 -2.04
N ILE A 358 11.75 -0.81 -1.14
CA ILE A 358 11.81 -1.62 0.08
C ILE A 358 10.72 -2.70 0.12
N PRO A 359 10.91 -3.81 0.85
CA PRO A 359 9.89 -4.84 1.02
C PRO A 359 8.53 -4.27 1.43
N ILE A 360 7.48 -4.78 0.79
CA ILE A 360 6.10 -4.33 0.99
C ILE A 360 5.66 -4.44 2.45
N ARG A 361 4.97 -3.40 2.92
CA ARG A 361 4.29 -3.36 4.22
C ARG A 361 2.80 -3.10 4.05
N CYS A 362 1.98 -3.60 4.98
CA CYS A 362 0.55 -3.32 5.02
C CYS A 362 0.14 -2.83 6.41
N THR A 363 -0.60 -1.72 6.47
CA THR A 363 -1.14 -1.19 7.73
C THR A 363 -2.05 -2.19 8.44
N GLN A 364 -2.80 -2.99 7.69
CA GLN A 364 -3.69 -3.99 8.26
C GLN A 364 -2.97 -5.29 8.61
N ASN A 365 -2.14 -5.79 7.70
CA ASN A 365 -1.49 -7.09 7.78
C ASN A 365 0.01 -6.94 8.07
N PRO A 366 0.45 -7.06 9.33
CA PRO A 366 1.88 -6.95 9.68
C PRO A 366 2.71 -8.15 9.21
N THR A 367 2.09 -9.22 8.67
CA THR A 367 2.82 -10.39 8.14
C THR A 367 3.24 -10.24 6.68
N MET A 368 2.69 -9.23 5.98
CA MET A 368 3.04 -8.95 4.60
C MET A 368 4.52 -8.54 4.49
N GLY A 369 5.29 -9.27 3.68
CA GLY A 369 6.74 -9.11 3.55
C GLY A 369 7.56 -9.90 4.59
N GLU A 370 6.87 -10.57 5.53
CA GLU A 370 7.45 -11.28 6.69
C GLU A 370 7.32 -12.80 6.62
N GLU A 371 6.60 -13.29 5.62
CA GLU A 371 6.25 -14.70 5.43
C GLU A 371 7.48 -15.58 5.40
N TRP A 372 8.52 -15.15 4.68
CA TRP A 372 9.79 -15.87 4.63
C TRP A 372 10.74 -15.46 5.75
N ARG A 373 10.98 -14.16 5.95
CA ARG A 373 12.08 -13.71 6.83
C ARG A 373 11.81 -14.00 8.31
N HIS A 374 10.55 -13.96 8.74
CA HIS A 374 10.16 -14.30 10.11
C HIS A 374 9.32 -15.58 10.19
N GLY A 375 8.89 -16.16 9.07
CA GLY A 375 7.99 -17.32 9.09
C GLY A 375 6.59 -16.95 9.58
N TRP A 376 6.17 -15.69 9.39
CA TRP A 376 4.88 -15.22 9.87
C TRP A 376 3.77 -15.59 8.90
N HIS A 377 2.75 -16.25 9.44
CA HIS A 377 1.54 -16.61 8.69
C HIS A 377 0.39 -15.65 9.09
N PRO A 378 -0.42 -15.13 8.14
CA PRO A 378 -1.46 -14.13 8.40
C PRO A 378 -2.61 -14.63 9.29
N GLU A 379 -2.84 -15.94 9.32
CA GLU A 379 -3.94 -16.58 10.08
C GLU A 379 -3.46 -17.60 11.14
N ILE A 380 -2.14 -17.85 11.23
CA ILE A 380 -1.57 -18.89 12.11
C ILE A 380 -0.47 -18.27 12.96
N ILE A 381 -0.57 -18.48 14.26
CA ILE A 381 0.43 -18.05 15.25
C ILE A 381 0.77 -19.20 16.19
N GLN A 382 2.03 -19.25 16.63
CA GLN A 382 2.52 -20.32 17.48
C GLN A 382 1.81 -20.30 18.85
N PRO A 383 1.34 -21.45 19.37
CA PRO A 383 0.61 -21.49 20.64
C PRO A 383 1.48 -21.03 21.81
N LYS A 384 0.82 -20.78 22.95
CA LYS A 384 1.50 -20.47 24.20
C LYS A 384 2.46 -21.58 24.63
N VAL A 385 3.63 -21.20 25.15
CA VAL A 385 4.64 -22.15 25.65
C VAL A 385 4.40 -22.53 27.12
N ARG A 386 3.65 -21.71 27.86
CA ARG A 386 3.24 -21.91 29.25
C ARG A 386 1.98 -21.12 29.56
N ASP A 387 1.24 -21.52 30.59
CA ASP A 387 0.14 -20.72 31.11
C ASP A 387 0.67 -19.44 31.76
N ALA A 388 0.16 -18.30 31.31
CA ALA A 388 0.51 -16.99 31.84
C ALA A 388 -0.63 -15.99 31.54
N ALA A 389 -0.86 -15.07 32.48
CA ALA A 389 -1.64 -13.88 32.23
C ALA A 389 -0.77 -12.80 31.59
N THR A 390 -1.38 -11.95 30.77
CA THR A 390 -0.73 -10.83 30.09
C THR A 390 -1.58 -9.57 30.28
N LEU A 391 -0.91 -8.43 30.45
CA LEU A 391 -1.54 -7.13 30.58
C LEU A 391 -1.04 -6.24 29.43
N VAL A 392 -1.97 -5.70 28.65
CA VAL A 392 -1.70 -4.72 27.60
C VAL A 392 -2.33 -3.39 28.01
N ILE A 393 -1.52 -2.34 28.09
CA ILE A 393 -1.95 -1.00 28.55
C ILE A 393 -1.95 -0.05 27.36
N GLY A 394 -3.13 0.45 26.99
CA GLY A 394 -3.37 1.29 25.83
C GLY A 394 -3.94 0.48 24.66
N SER A 395 -5.10 0.91 24.15
CA SER A 395 -5.82 0.24 23.05
C SER A 395 -5.62 0.93 21.70
N GLY A 396 -4.47 1.58 21.50
CA GLY A 396 -4.03 2.04 20.17
C GLY A 396 -3.76 0.87 19.22
N PRO A 397 -3.35 1.15 17.96
CA PRO A 397 -3.07 0.11 16.97
C PRO A 397 -2.06 -0.95 17.43
N ALA A 398 -1.02 -0.56 18.18
CA ALA A 398 -0.04 -1.48 18.74
C ALA A 398 -0.62 -2.39 19.82
N GLY A 399 -1.33 -1.82 20.80
CA GLY A 399 -1.92 -2.59 21.88
C GLY A 399 -3.03 -3.53 21.40
N LEU A 400 -3.88 -3.08 20.47
CA LEU A 400 -4.91 -3.93 19.86
C LEU A 400 -4.32 -5.10 19.09
N GLU A 401 -3.26 -4.90 18.31
CA GLU A 401 -2.58 -5.99 17.61
C GLU A 401 -1.89 -6.94 18.60
N CYS A 402 -1.16 -6.42 19.59
CA CYS A 402 -0.48 -7.23 20.60
C CYS A 402 -1.48 -8.11 21.35
N ALA A 403 -2.56 -7.51 21.88
CA ALA A 403 -3.63 -8.22 22.58
C ALA A 403 -4.26 -9.31 21.70
N LEU A 404 -4.55 -9.00 20.43
CA LEU A 404 -5.17 -9.95 19.51
C LEU A 404 -4.26 -11.16 19.28
N GLN A 405 -2.98 -10.91 19.05
CA GLN A 405 -2.03 -11.99 18.81
C GLN A 405 -1.75 -12.81 20.06
N LEU A 406 -1.58 -12.19 21.24
CA LEU A 406 -1.49 -12.91 22.51
C LEU A 406 -2.70 -13.81 22.75
N ALA A 407 -3.90 -13.31 22.47
CA ALA A 407 -5.14 -14.07 22.57
C ALA A 407 -5.18 -15.24 21.57
N ASN A 408 -4.75 -15.04 20.33
CA ASN A 408 -4.64 -16.09 19.31
C ASN A 408 -3.62 -17.18 19.68
N ARG A 409 -2.57 -16.84 20.44
CA ARG A 409 -1.63 -17.82 21.01
C ARG A 409 -2.25 -18.62 22.18
N GLY A 410 -3.35 -18.13 22.76
CA GLY A 410 -4.06 -18.76 23.88
C GLY A 410 -3.69 -18.24 25.27
N TYR A 411 -3.03 -17.07 25.37
CA TYR A 411 -2.78 -16.39 26.65
C TYR A 411 -4.04 -15.77 27.22
N ASP A 412 -4.13 -15.65 28.54
CA ASP A 412 -5.16 -14.83 29.18
C ASP A 412 -4.72 -13.35 29.07
N VAL A 413 -5.55 -12.52 28.43
CA VAL A 413 -5.21 -11.13 28.09
C VAL A 413 -6.14 -10.17 28.80
N SER A 414 -5.57 -9.29 29.61
CA SER A 414 -6.24 -8.09 30.11
C SER A 414 -5.78 -6.90 29.26
N LEU A 415 -6.72 -6.26 28.55
CA LEU A 415 -6.48 -5.03 27.80
C LEU A 415 -7.10 -3.86 28.55
N ALA A 416 -6.27 -2.94 29.06
CA ALA A 416 -6.71 -1.74 29.77
C ALA A 416 -6.58 -0.50 28.88
N GLU A 417 -7.64 0.31 28.83
CA GLU A 417 -7.72 1.55 28.08
C GLU A 417 -8.17 2.69 29.02
N ALA A 418 -7.42 3.80 29.00
CA ALA A 418 -7.70 4.95 29.85
C ALA A 418 -8.99 5.68 29.46
N SER A 419 -9.33 5.71 28.17
CA SER A 419 -10.55 6.35 27.66
C SER A 419 -11.75 5.38 27.58
N ASN A 420 -12.92 5.91 27.21
CA ASN A 420 -14.09 5.08 26.94
C ASN A 420 -14.08 4.47 25.51
N THR A 421 -13.15 4.88 24.64
CA THR A 421 -13.13 4.47 23.22
C THR A 421 -11.86 3.72 22.89
N LEU A 422 -12.00 2.53 22.28
CA LEU A 422 -10.84 1.78 21.81
C LEU A 422 -10.28 2.37 20.52
N GLY A 423 -9.04 2.05 20.18
CA GLY A 423 -8.40 2.39 18.89
C GLY A 423 -7.34 3.49 18.97
N GLY A 424 -7.25 4.21 20.08
CA GLY A 424 -6.30 5.32 20.26
C GLY A 424 -6.30 6.28 19.07
N ARG A 425 -5.11 6.59 18.54
CA ARG A 425 -4.95 7.51 17.40
C ARG A 425 -5.74 7.11 16.15
N VAL A 426 -5.99 5.81 15.90
CA VAL A 426 -6.79 5.38 14.73
C VAL A 426 -8.21 5.93 14.83
N THR A 427 -8.81 5.90 16.02
CA THR A 427 -10.14 6.46 16.26
C THR A 427 -10.15 7.96 16.01
N ALA A 428 -9.19 8.68 16.59
CA ALA A 428 -9.06 10.12 16.43
C ALA A 428 -8.85 10.51 14.95
N GLU A 429 -7.89 9.89 14.27
CA GLU A 429 -7.55 10.24 12.89
C GLU A 429 -8.65 9.87 11.90
N SER A 430 -9.37 8.77 12.12
CA SER A 430 -10.49 8.37 11.24
C SER A 430 -11.68 9.32 11.27
N SER A 431 -11.74 10.25 12.24
CA SER A 431 -12.74 11.32 12.28
C SER A 431 -12.44 12.46 11.30
N LEU A 432 -11.19 12.56 10.81
CA LEU A 432 -10.76 13.59 9.88
C LEU A 432 -11.28 13.32 8.47
N LEU A 433 -11.41 14.39 7.69
CA LEU A 433 -11.97 14.34 6.34
C LEU A 433 -11.17 13.36 5.45
N GLY A 434 -11.89 12.42 4.83
CA GLY A 434 -11.32 11.42 3.94
C GLY A 434 -10.69 10.19 4.63
N LEU A 435 -10.48 10.20 5.95
CA LEU A 435 -9.77 9.11 6.65
C LEU A 435 -10.70 8.08 7.31
N SER A 436 -12.01 8.14 7.10
CA SER A 436 -13.00 7.27 7.75
C SER A 436 -12.70 5.77 7.61
N ALA A 437 -12.26 5.34 6.43
CA ALA A 437 -11.92 3.94 6.17
C ALA A 437 -10.75 3.41 7.03
N TRP A 438 -9.95 4.29 7.65
CA TRP A 438 -8.86 3.88 8.52
C TRP A 438 -9.37 3.32 9.86
N SER A 439 -10.62 3.60 10.23
CA SER A 439 -11.26 3.00 11.41
C SER A 439 -11.25 1.47 11.36
N ARG A 440 -11.23 0.88 10.15
CA ARG A 440 -11.16 -0.57 9.93
C ARG A 440 -9.93 -1.23 10.55
N VAL A 441 -8.85 -0.49 10.83
CA VAL A 441 -7.69 -0.99 11.60
C VAL A 441 -8.10 -1.34 13.03
N ARG A 442 -8.89 -0.46 13.67
CA ARG A 442 -9.49 -0.68 14.99
C ARG A 442 -10.60 -1.72 14.89
N ASP A 443 -11.54 -1.53 13.97
CA ASP A 443 -12.80 -2.29 13.93
C ASP A 443 -12.54 -3.79 13.78
N TYR A 444 -11.62 -4.18 12.88
CA TYR A 444 -11.16 -5.57 12.74
C TYR A 444 -10.64 -6.14 14.07
N ARG A 445 -9.71 -5.44 14.73
CA ARG A 445 -9.05 -5.95 15.94
C ARG A 445 -10.01 -6.01 17.12
N VAL A 446 -10.84 -4.99 17.29
CA VAL A 446 -11.85 -4.94 18.36
C VAL A 446 -12.87 -6.06 18.18
N TYR A 447 -13.39 -6.25 16.95
CA TYR A 447 -14.32 -7.33 16.65
C TYR A 447 -13.71 -8.69 16.98
N GLN A 448 -12.49 -8.96 16.50
CA GLN A 448 -11.78 -10.21 16.75
C GLN A 448 -11.52 -10.46 18.24
N LEU A 449 -11.07 -9.45 18.99
CA LEU A 449 -10.85 -9.56 20.44
C LEU A 449 -12.14 -9.89 21.20
N GLN A 450 -13.28 -9.32 20.80
CA GLN A 450 -14.58 -9.59 21.42
C GLN A 450 -15.06 -11.04 21.22
N GLN A 451 -14.55 -11.74 20.21
CA GLN A 451 -14.88 -13.16 20.00
C GLN A 451 -14.00 -14.11 20.85
N LYS A 452 -13.02 -13.59 21.59
CA LYS A 452 -12.05 -14.40 22.35
C LYS A 452 -12.46 -14.53 23.82
N PRO A 453 -12.73 -15.74 24.33
CA PRO A 453 -13.13 -15.93 25.73
C PRO A 453 -11.99 -15.69 26.73
N ASN A 454 -10.74 -15.71 26.27
CA ASN A 454 -9.53 -15.46 27.05
C ASN A 454 -9.10 -13.97 27.05
N VAL A 455 -9.99 -13.05 26.67
CA VAL A 455 -9.72 -11.61 26.65
C VAL A 455 -10.70 -10.88 27.56
N ALA A 456 -10.17 -10.05 28.47
CA ALA A 456 -10.93 -9.07 29.23
C ALA A 456 -10.52 -7.65 28.78
N ILE A 457 -11.51 -6.82 28.43
CA ILE A 457 -11.29 -5.44 27.98
C ILE A 457 -11.85 -4.48 29.04
N TYR A 458 -10.99 -3.62 29.58
CA TYR A 458 -11.32 -2.62 30.59
C TYR A 458 -11.19 -1.23 29.97
N ARG A 459 -12.29 -0.48 29.92
CA ARG A 459 -12.34 0.92 29.47
C ARG A 459 -12.44 1.83 30.67
N GLU A 460 -12.13 3.12 30.47
CA GLU A 460 -12.12 4.11 31.54
C GLU A 460 -11.25 3.65 32.72
N ASN A 461 -10.14 2.98 32.40
CA ASN A 461 -9.28 2.30 33.36
C ASN A 461 -7.81 2.77 33.19
N PRO A 462 -7.49 4.02 33.56
CA PRO A 462 -6.10 4.46 33.64
C PRO A 462 -5.40 3.70 34.77
N LEU A 463 -4.29 3.03 34.46
CA LEU A 463 -3.53 2.24 35.44
C LEU A 463 -2.30 3.01 35.92
N THR A 464 -2.03 2.90 37.22
CA THR A 464 -0.80 3.34 37.88
C THR A 464 0.15 2.15 38.11
N THR A 465 1.38 2.44 38.51
CA THR A 465 2.34 1.40 38.90
C THR A 465 1.84 0.51 40.03
N THR A 466 1.19 1.09 41.04
CA THR A 466 0.57 0.35 42.15
C THR A 466 -0.49 -0.63 41.65
N ASP A 467 -1.40 -0.18 40.79
CA ASP A 467 -2.48 -1.04 40.26
C ASP A 467 -1.89 -2.26 39.53
N ILE A 468 -0.84 -2.05 38.73
CA ILE A 468 -0.18 -3.10 37.94
C ILE A 468 0.50 -4.13 38.84
N LEU A 469 1.19 -3.68 39.90
CA LEU A 469 1.84 -4.57 40.87
C LEU A 469 0.79 -5.38 41.67
N GLU A 470 -0.32 -4.77 42.04
CA GLU A 470 -1.42 -5.44 42.76
C GLU A 470 -2.13 -6.51 41.91
N LEU A 471 -2.18 -6.34 40.58
CA LEU A 471 -2.73 -7.34 39.66
C LEU A 471 -1.89 -8.63 39.60
N GLY A 472 -0.61 -8.58 39.96
CA GLY A 472 0.29 -9.75 39.96
C GLY A 472 0.54 -10.37 38.57
N ILE A 473 0.35 -9.59 37.49
CA ILE A 473 0.57 -10.04 36.12
C ILE A 473 2.01 -9.72 35.70
N ASN A 474 2.81 -10.76 35.44
CA ASN A 474 4.24 -10.62 35.18
C ASN A 474 4.60 -10.29 33.72
N HIS A 475 3.64 -10.24 32.80
CA HIS A 475 3.88 -9.92 31.39
C HIS A 475 3.09 -8.68 31.00
N VAL A 476 3.77 -7.53 30.98
CA VAL A 476 3.15 -6.21 30.79
C VAL A 476 3.68 -5.56 29.51
N PHE A 477 2.76 -5.19 28.62
CA PHE A 477 3.05 -4.51 27.37
C PHE A 477 2.45 -3.10 27.42
N LEU A 478 3.30 -2.08 27.32
CA LEU A 478 2.89 -0.68 27.36
C LEU A 478 2.80 -0.12 25.94
N ALA A 479 1.57 0.18 25.52
CA ALA A 479 1.19 0.73 24.23
C ALA A 479 0.50 2.10 24.39
N THR A 480 1.06 2.94 25.27
CA THR A 480 0.51 4.22 25.76
C THR A 480 0.49 5.35 24.74
N GLY A 481 1.08 5.14 23.56
CA GLY A 481 1.05 6.09 22.45
C GLY A 481 2.06 7.24 22.57
N ALA A 482 1.74 8.36 21.94
CA ALA A 482 2.58 9.55 21.88
C ALA A 482 1.72 10.80 21.71
N HIS A 483 2.30 11.97 21.99
CA HIS A 483 1.64 13.27 21.90
C HIS A 483 2.37 14.20 20.93
N TRP A 484 1.64 14.94 20.10
CA TRP A 484 2.22 15.97 19.23
C TRP A 484 2.78 17.13 20.05
N ARG A 485 3.93 17.64 19.61
CA ARG A 485 4.64 18.71 20.33
C ARG A 485 3.97 20.07 20.13
N ARG A 486 3.98 20.87 21.20
CA ARG A 486 3.45 22.26 21.23
C ARG A 486 4.51 23.35 21.10
N ASP A 487 5.77 22.97 20.96
CA ASP A 487 6.91 23.90 21.03
C ASP A 487 7.54 24.22 19.66
N GLY A 488 6.97 23.68 18.58
CA GLY A 488 7.45 23.89 17.21
C GLY A 488 8.69 23.07 16.84
N VAL A 489 9.19 22.21 17.74
CA VAL A 489 10.30 21.30 17.43
C VAL A 489 9.82 20.23 16.45
N GLY A 490 10.53 20.08 15.34
CA GLY A 490 10.24 19.14 14.27
C GLY A 490 11.48 18.79 13.46
N ARG A 491 11.28 18.44 12.18
CA ARG A 491 12.35 18.06 11.26
C ARG A 491 13.36 19.16 11.02
N SER A 492 12.89 20.36 10.69
CA SER A 492 13.71 21.50 10.30
C SER A 492 14.02 22.43 11.49
N CYS A 493 13.10 22.52 12.46
CA CYS A 493 13.33 23.28 13.69
C CYS A 493 13.70 22.34 14.86
N ARG A 494 14.97 22.33 15.29
CA ARG A 494 15.47 21.41 16.33
C ARG A 494 15.51 22.01 17.74
N ARG A 495 14.87 23.17 17.95
CA ARG A 495 14.79 23.87 19.24
C ARG A 495 13.40 24.47 19.40
N PRO A 496 12.88 24.61 20.63
CA PRO A 496 11.62 25.29 20.87
C PRO A 496 11.61 26.66 20.19
N ALA A 497 10.57 26.94 19.40
CA ALA A 497 10.38 28.24 18.78
C ALA A 497 9.91 29.23 19.86
N PRO A 498 10.71 30.26 20.20
CA PRO A 498 10.37 31.18 21.27
C PRO A 498 9.13 32.03 20.93
N GLY A 499 8.43 32.53 21.95
CA GLY A 499 7.31 33.45 21.79
C GLY A 499 6.01 32.84 21.25
N LEU A 500 5.95 31.53 21.02
CA LEU A 500 4.71 30.86 20.60
C LEU A 500 3.60 30.93 21.66
N ASP A 501 3.96 31.06 22.93
CA ASP A 501 3.07 31.25 24.07
C ASP A 501 2.24 32.56 23.99
N SER A 502 2.62 33.49 23.10
CA SER A 502 1.83 34.69 22.81
C SER A 502 0.61 34.44 21.92
N LEU A 503 0.45 33.24 21.36
CA LEU A 503 -0.63 32.86 20.45
C LEU A 503 -1.41 31.65 20.98
N PRO A 504 -2.68 31.47 20.57
CA PRO A 504 -3.37 30.20 20.70
C PRO A 504 -2.65 29.11 19.90
N ILE A 505 -2.05 28.14 20.61
CA ILE A 505 -1.33 27.01 20.03
C ILE A 505 -2.14 25.73 20.17
N PHE A 506 -2.34 25.05 19.04
CA PHE A 506 -3.05 23.78 18.94
C PHE A 506 -2.15 22.68 18.35
N THR A 507 -2.52 21.44 18.61
CA THR A 507 -1.92 20.25 17.99
C THR A 507 -2.98 19.46 17.21
N PRO A 508 -2.59 18.46 16.40
CA PRO A 508 -3.55 17.56 15.78
C PRO A 508 -4.54 16.92 16.75
N GLU A 509 -4.14 16.55 17.97
CA GLU A 509 -5.08 16.00 18.96
C GLU A 509 -6.13 17.02 19.37
N ASP A 510 -5.78 18.30 19.53
CA ASP A 510 -6.77 19.32 19.89
C ASP A 510 -7.87 19.40 18.84
N ILE A 511 -7.49 19.36 17.56
CA ILE A 511 -8.41 19.41 16.43
C ILE A 511 -9.28 18.14 16.39
N MET A 512 -8.67 16.96 16.49
CA MET A 512 -9.41 15.68 16.47
C MET A 512 -10.32 15.49 17.67
N ASN A 513 -9.98 16.07 18.83
CA ASN A 513 -10.80 16.05 20.04
C ASN A 513 -11.89 17.13 20.04
N GLY A 514 -12.01 17.92 18.96
CA GLY A 514 -13.07 18.90 18.79
C GLY A 514 -12.94 20.12 19.71
N HIS A 515 -11.72 20.54 20.06
CA HIS A 515 -11.54 21.81 20.76
C HIS A 515 -12.17 22.95 19.96
N GLU A 516 -13.00 23.75 20.63
CA GLU A 516 -13.62 24.91 20.00
C GLU A 516 -12.56 25.91 19.57
N PHE A 517 -12.67 26.35 18.31
CA PHE A 517 -11.70 27.20 17.67
C PHE A 517 -12.39 28.46 17.14
N SER A 518 -12.09 29.61 17.74
CA SER A 518 -12.70 30.90 17.40
C SER A 518 -11.88 31.74 16.41
N ALA A 519 -10.77 31.20 15.92
CA ALA A 519 -9.86 31.92 15.03
C ALA A 519 -10.35 31.89 13.58
N GLN A 520 -10.27 33.03 12.90
CA GLN A 520 -10.69 33.16 11.50
C GLN A 520 -9.57 32.70 10.56
N GLN A 521 -8.32 33.06 10.87
CA GLN A 521 -7.13 32.71 10.12
C GLN A 521 -6.21 31.78 10.91
N VAL A 522 -5.91 30.61 10.34
CA VAL A 522 -5.17 29.53 11.00
C VAL A 522 -3.90 29.26 10.23
N LEU A 523 -2.77 29.31 10.92
CA LEU A 523 -1.52 28.83 10.36
C LEU A 523 -1.27 27.39 10.80
N ILE A 524 -1.14 26.47 9.85
CA ILE A 524 -0.69 25.10 10.11
C ILE A 524 0.79 25.06 9.78
N TYR A 525 1.63 24.73 10.76
CA TYR A 525 3.05 24.48 10.54
C TYR A 525 3.27 22.98 10.36
N ASP A 526 3.51 22.56 9.11
CA ASP A 526 3.79 21.17 8.73
C ASP A 526 5.30 20.94 8.56
N ASP A 527 5.90 20.42 9.63
CA ASP A 527 7.29 19.97 9.68
C ASP A 527 7.39 18.44 9.89
N GLU A 528 6.25 17.75 9.95
CA GLU A 528 6.16 16.29 9.80
C GLU A 528 6.34 15.89 8.33
N GLN A 529 5.70 16.65 7.44
CA GLN A 529 5.69 16.48 5.98
C GLN A 529 5.14 15.12 5.54
N GLY A 530 4.29 14.52 6.38
CA GLY A 530 3.52 13.32 6.11
C GLY A 530 2.18 13.67 5.45
N TYR A 531 1.11 13.01 5.88
CA TYR A 531 -0.24 13.26 5.39
C TYR A 531 -1.01 14.28 6.25
N LEU A 532 -0.70 14.36 7.54
CA LEU A 532 -1.61 14.96 8.52
C LEU A 532 -1.73 16.48 8.38
N GLY A 533 -0.62 17.17 8.06
CA GLY A 533 -0.64 18.62 7.79
C GLY A 533 -1.59 18.98 6.65
N GLY A 534 -1.52 18.24 5.54
CA GLY A 534 -2.43 18.40 4.41
C GLY A 534 -3.87 17.97 4.69
N VAL A 535 -4.11 16.97 5.56
CA VAL A 535 -5.46 16.57 5.99
C VAL A 535 -6.09 17.65 6.86
N LEU A 536 -5.37 18.18 7.84
CA LEU A 536 -5.87 19.22 8.74
C LEU A 536 -6.12 20.53 8.00
N ALA A 537 -5.26 20.87 7.02
CA ALA A 537 -5.47 22.03 6.17
C ALA A 537 -6.79 21.93 5.39
N GLU A 538 -7.05 20.78 4.77
CA GLU A 538 -8.30 20.53 4.06
C GLU A 538 -9.51 20.55 5.02
N HIS A 539 -9.39 19.85 6.15
CA HIS A 539 -10.46 19.75 7.14
C HIS A 539 -10.89 21.12 7.67
N LEU A 540 -9.95 21.95 8.13
CA LEU A 540 -10.24 23.29 8.65
C LEU A 540 -10.73 24.25 7.56
N ALA A 541 -10.18 24.17 6.33
CA ALA A 541 -10.67 24.99 5.22
C ALA A 541 -12.14 24.67 4.88
N THR A 542 -12.53 23.39 4.89
CA THR A 542 -13.94 23.00 4.67
C THR A 542 -14.89 23.41 5.79
N GLN A 543 -14.37 23.71 6.98
CA GLN A 543 -15.13 24.28 8.10
C GLN A 543 -15.23 25.82 8.04
N GLY A 544 -14.63 26.45 7.02
CA GLY A 544 -14.74 27.89 6.77
C GLY A 544 -13.59 28.73 7.32
N HIS A 545 -12.53 28.12 7.84
CA HIS A 545 -11.33 28.85 8.28
C HIS A 545 -10.46 29.27 7.09
N GLN A 546 -9.82 30.43 7.18
CA GLN A 546 -8.77 30.84 6.24
C GLN A 546 -7.46 30.17 6.63
N VAL A 547 -7.04 29.14 5.88
CA VAL A 547 -5.87 28.33 6.23
C VAL A 547 -4.62 28.80 5.49
N ILE A 548 -3.53 28.94 6.23
CA ILE A 548 -2.16 29.09 5.72
C ILE A 548 -1.41 27.81 6.09
N LEU A 549 -0.96 27.06 5.08
CA LEU A 549 -0.11 25.89 5.29
C LEU A 549 1.36 26.28 5.10
N LEU A 550 2.08 26.39 6.20
CA LEU A 550 3.52 26.68 6.26
C LEU A 550 4.30 25.37 6.30
N SER A 551 5.25 25.18 5.38
CA SER A 551 6.15 24.02 5.40
C SER A 551 7.56 24.37 4.96
N SER A 552 8.54 23.71 5.58
CA SER A 552 9.95 23.81 5.19
C SER A 552 10.23 23.09 3.86
N ALA A 553 9.33 22.22 3.39
CA ALA A 553 9.43 21.53 2.11
C ALA A 553 9.04 22.39 0.91
N SER A 554 9.50 21.99 -0.28
CA SER A 554 9.18 22.67 -1.56
C SER A 554 7.83 22.31 -2.15
N ILE A 555 7.18 21.28 -1.59
CA ILE A 555 5.82 20.83 -1.94
C ILE A 555 5.09 20.48 -0.65
N VAL A 556 3.75 20.49 -0.69
CA VAL A 556 2.93 20.02 0.44
C VAL A 556 2.99 18.51 0.56
N SER A 557 2.94 18.01 1.80
CA SER A 557 2.92 16.58 2.11
C SER A 557 3.91 15.71 1.31
N PRO A 558 5.23 16.00 1.26
CA PRO A 558 6.20 15.29 0.44
C PRO A 558 6.16 13.76 0.52
N PHE A 559 5.91 13.18 1.70
CA PHE A 559 5.81 11.72 1.84
C PHE A 559 4.72 11.11 0.95
N THR A 560 3.66 11.87 0.66
CA THR A 560 2.53 11.42 -0.14
C THR A 560 2.84 11.25 -1.64
N VAL A 561 4.05 11.61 -2.08
CA VAL A 561 4.57 11.18 -3.40
C VAL A 561 4.62 9.66 -3.45
N TYR A 562 5.08 9.03 -2.36
CA TYR A 562 5.20 7.58 -2.26
C TYR A 562 3.84 6.87 -2.10
N THR A 563 2.78 7.59 -1.69
CA THR A 563 1.42 7.02 -1.58
C THR A 563 0.54 7.34 -2.79
N LEU A 564 1.09 8.00 -3.82
CA LEU A 564 0.39 8.46 -5.04
C LEU A 564 -0.70 9.53 -4.78
N GLU A 565 -0.58 10.27 -3.69
CA GLU A 565 -1.60 11.24 -3.26
C GLU A 565 -1.18 12.69 -3.48
N GLN A 566 0.12 12.98 -3.60
CA GLN A 566 0.67 14.33 -3.51
C GLN A 566 0.01 15.33 -4.47
N GLN A 567 -0.14 14.98 -5.74
CA GLN A 567 -0.76 15.86 -6.73
C GLN A 567 -2.22 16.19 -6.38
N ARG A 568 -2.96 15.23 -5.82
CA ARG A 568 -4.34 15.44 -5.37
C ARG A 568 -4.40 16.29 -4.12
N VAL A 569 -3.53 16.04 -3.15
CA VAL A 569 -3.41 16.88 -1.94
C VAL A 569 -3.16 18.32 -2.35
N GLN A 570 -2.17 18.58 -3.20
CA GLN A 570 -1.84 19.93 -3.62
C GLN A 570 -2.96 20.58 -4.41
N SER A 571 -3.54 19.88 -5.39
CA SER A 571 -4.66 20.41 -6.19
C SER A 571 -5.86 20.75 -5.31
N ARG A 572 -6.21 19.87 -4.37
CA ARG A 572 -7.32 20.05 -3.44
C ARG A 572 -7.14 21.25 -2.52
N LEU A 573 -5.93 21.45 -1.99
CA LEU A 573 -5.64 22.61 -1.15
C LEU A 573 -5.72 23.92 -1.94
N LEU A 574 -5.27 23.93 -3.19
CA LEU A 574 -5.41 25.10 -4.08
C LEU A 574 -6.87 25.39 -4.44
N GLU A 575 -7.68 24.36 -4.71
CA GLU A 575 -9.13 24.50 -4.97
C GLU A 575 -9.90 25.09 -3.77
N LEU A 576 -9.40 24.87 -2.55
CA LEU A 576 -9.96 25.40 -1.30
C LEU A 576 -9.34 26.74 -0.89
N ASP A 577 -8.58 27.39 -1.79
CA ASP A 577 -7.88 28.65 -1.54
C ASP A 577 -6.96 28.64 -0.30
N VAL A 578 -6.42 27.46 0.06
CA VAL A 578 -5.43 27.34 1.15
C VAL A 578 -4.14 28.02 0.70
N LYS A 579 -3.66 28.97 1.50
CA LYS A 579 -2.42 29.70 1.19
C LYS A 579 -1.21 28.82 1.50
N LEU A 580 -0.46 28.44 0.47
CA LEU A 580 0.74 27.61 0.61
C LEU A 580 1.98 28.47 0.82
N GLU A 581 2.63 28.30 1.97
CA GLU A 581 3.85 29.01 2.36
C GLU A 581 5.01 28.00 2.45
N LEU A 582 5.54 27.65 1.28
CA LEU A 582 6.54 26.59 1.11
C LEU A 582 7.98 27.11 1.20
N ASN A 583 8.93 26.21 1.47
CA ASN A 583 10.35 26.50 1.67
C ASN A 583 10.63 27.42 2.87
N GLN A 584 9.79 27.33 3.91
CA GLN A 584 9.77 28.28 5.01
C GLN A 584 9.63 27.54 6.34
N SER A 585 10.52 27.82 7.27
CA SER A 585 10.48 27.27 8.63
C SER A 585 9.91 28.28 9.62
N LEU A 586 9.29 27.79 10.69
CA LEU A 586 8.84 28.59 11.81
C LEU A 586 10.04 28.95 12.70
N VAL A 587 10.24 30.24 12.98
CA VAL A 587 11.33 30.73 13.83
C VAL A 587 10.83 31.05 15.23
N SER A 588 9.75 31.82 15.34
CA SER A 588 9.21 32.30 16.61
C SER A 588 7.77 32.77 16.46
N GLY A 589 7.04 32.86 17.56
CA GLY A 589 5.90 33.77 17.64
C GLY A 589 6.37 35.21 17.53
N ASN A 590 5.49 36.12 17.11
CA ASN A 590 5.77 37.55 17.07
C ASN A 590 5.11 38.25 18.26
N PRO A 591 5.88 38.66 19.28
CA PRO A 591 5.30 39.28 20.48
C PRO A 591 4.79 40.71 20.24
N ASP A 592 5.24 41.38 19.18
CA ASP A 592 4.92 42.79 18.91
C ASP A 592 3.73 42.97 17.97
N LYS A 593 3.29 41.89 17.29
CA LYS A 593 2.19 41.88 16.31
C LYS A 593 1.62 40.48 16.20
N ASP A 594 0.30 40.34 16.10
CA ASP A 594 -0.37 39.05 15.93
C ASP A 594 0.25 38.22 14.78
N GLY A 595 0.65 36.98 15.06
CA GLY A 595 1.22 36.02 14.10
C GLY A 595 2.64 35.54 14.39
N VAL A 596 3.32 35.01 13.36
CA VAL A 596 4.61 34.31 13.47
C VAL A 596 5.71 34.94 12.62
N ILE A 597 6.96 34.69 13.00
CA ILE A 597 8.14 34.94 12.18
C ILE A 597 8.58 33.64 11.53
N THR A 598 8.77 33.69 10.21
CA THR A 598 9.24 32.56 9.39
C THR A 598 10.53 32.92 8.68
N GLU A 599 11.28 31.90 8.28
CA GLU A 599 12.56 32.06 7.58
C GLU A 599 12.61 31.14 6.36
N CYS A 600 13.07 31.68 5.24
CA CYS A 600 13.31 30.88 4.05
C CYS A 600 14.45 29.89 4.30
N VAL A 601 14.20 28.60 4.10
CA VAL A 601 15.18 27.52 4.35
C VAL A 601 16.42 27.59 3.48
N TYR A 602 16.37 28.36 2.39
CA TYR A 602 17.50 28.55 1.47
C TYR A 602 18.25 29.85 1.70
N SER A 603 17.54 30.98 1.83
CA SER A 603 18.16 32.31 1.87
C SER A 603 18.36 32.87 3.27
N GLY A 604 17.69 32.30 4.29
CA GLY A 604 17.62 32.89 5.62
C GLY A 604 16.78 34.17 5.67
N ALA A 605 16.11 34.56 4.58
CA ALA A 605 15.27 35.74 4.57
C ALA A 605 14.06 35.53 5.49
N ARG A 606 13.91 36.45 6.47
CA ARG A 606 12.82 36.40 7.43
C ARG A 606 11.63 37.22 6.99
N ARG A 607 10.44 36.75 7.33
CA ARG A 607 9.17 37.44 7.08
C ARG A 607 8.19 37.18 8.19
N GLN A 608 7.27 38.12 8.36
CA GLN A 608 6.14 37.98 9.27
C GLN A 608 4.93 37.42 8.51
N ILE A 609 4.21 36.51 9.15
CA ILE A 609 2.90 36.02 8.69
C ILE A 609 1.90 36.26 9.81
N SER A 610 0.84 37.04 9.54
CA SER A 610 -0.26 37.22 10.48
C SER A 610 -1.07 35.93 10.59
N CYS A 611 -1.56 35.61 11.77
CA CYS A 611 -2.54 34.54 12.01
C CYS A 611 -3.13 34.68 13.42
N ASP A 612 -4.35 34.17 13.62
CA ASP A 612 -5.05 34.24 14.91
C ASP A 612 -4.67 33.06 15.82
N ALA A 613 -4.23 31.94 15.23
CA ALA A 613 -3.83 30.74 15.94
C ALA A 613 -2.90 29.87 15.08
N VAL A 614 -2.16 28.99 15.74
CA VAL A 614 -1.19 28.09 15.09
C VAL A 614 -1.51 26.64 15.45
N VAL A 615 -1.60 25.77 14.44
CA VAL A 615 -1.64 24.30 14.61
C VAL A 615 -0.26 23.74 14.28
N LEU A 616 0.38 23.09 15.24
CA LEU A 616 1.72 22.54 15.08
C LEU A 616 1.66 21.06 14.70
N VAL A 617 2.02 20.76 13.46
CA VAL A 617 2.15 19.39 12.92
C VAL A 617 3.62 19.11 12.68
N THR A 618 4.32 18.76 13.77
CA THR A 618 5.79 18.71 13.81
C THR A 618 6.29 17.31 14.15
N GLU A 619 6.70 17.08 15.39
CA GLU A 619 7.10 15.78 15.92
C GLU A 619 6.17 15.33 17.05
N ARG A 620 6.34 14.07 17.45
CA ARG A 620 5.61 13.46 18.56
C ARG A 620 6.59 13.05 19.65
N THR A 621 6.18 13.25 20.91
CA THR A 621 6.89 12.78 22.10
C THR A 621 6.21 11.50 22.59
N PRO A 622 6.94 10.39 22.74
CA PRO A 622 6.36 9.16 23.27
C PRO A 622 5.87 9.33 24.72
N GLU A 623 4.77 8.68 25.08
CA GLU A 623 4.25 8.65 26.46
C GLU A 623 4.87 7.46 27.21
N THR A 624 5.99 7.71 27.91
CA THR A 624 6.81 6.66 28.56
C THR A 624 6.74 6.67 30.09
N ALA A 625 6.04 7.63 30.72
CA ALA A 625 6.16 7.85 32.16
C ALA A 625 5.89 6.57 32.98
N LEU A 626 4.79 5.89 32.65
CA LEU A 626 4.42 4.63 33.32
C LEU A 626 5.45 3.50 33.09
N TYR A 627 6.06 3.43 31.90
CA TYR A 627 7.09 2.44 31.60
C TYR A 627 8.37 2.70 32.39
N ASP A 628 8.80 3.96 32.46
CA ASP A 628 10.02 4.36 33.15
C ASP A 628 9.90 4.09 34.67
N GLU A 629 8.74 4.40 35.26
CA GLU A 629 8.45 4.11 36.66
C GLU A 629 8.44 2.60 36.96
N LEU A 630 7.77 1.79 36.13
CA LEU A 630 7.74 0.33 36.30
C LEU A 630 9.11 -0.31 36.13
N SER A 631 9.88 0.15 35.15
CA SER A 631 11.23 -0.38 34.85
C SER A 631 12.17 -0.12 36.02
N ALA A 632 12.15 1.11 36.57
CA ALA A 632 12.95 1.45 37.75
C ALA A 632 12.59 0.59 38.97
N LEU A 633 11.30 0.26 39.17
CA LEU A 633 10.85 -0.61 40.25
C LEU A 633 11.30 -2.07 40.05
N SER A 634 11.24 -2.57 38.81
CA SER A 634 11.68 -3.95 38.49
C SER A 634 13.18 -4.16 38.64
N GLU A 635 14.00 -3.10 38.51
CA GLU A 635 15.46 -3.17 38.72
C GLU A 635 15.86 -3.07 40.19
N SER A 636 15.02 -2.46 41.03
CA SER A 636 15.21 -2.48 42.47
C SER A 636 14.75 -3.84 43.03
N ASP A 637 15.44 -4.39 44.05
CA ASP A 637 15.06 -5.64 44.77
C ASP A 637 13.67 -5.55 45.48
N ALA A 638 12.80 -4.64 45.07
CA ALA A 638 11.49 -4.34 45.63
C ALA A 638 10.36 -5.27 45.14
N THR A 639 10.64 -6.20 44.22
CA THR A 639 9.65 -7.16 43.73
C THR A 639 10.16 -8.60 43.87
N ASP A 640 9.34 -9.49 44.45
CA ASP A 640 9.65 -10.92 44.65
C ASP A 640 9.62 -11.74 43.34
N TYR A 641 9.27 -11.12 42.20
CA TYR A 641 9.08 -11.81 40.91
C TYR A 641 9.65 -11.01 39.73
N PRO A 642 10.38 -11.65 38.79
CA PRO A 642 10.85 -10.97 37.58
C PRO A 642 9.68 -10.67 36.64
N MET A 643 9.43 -9.40 36.37
CA MET A 643 8.44 -8.94 35.38
C MET A 643 9.07 -8.82 34.00
N HIS A 644 8.34 -9.24 32.96
CA HIS A 644 8.60 -8.88 31.57
C HIS A 644 7.82 -7.61 31.26
N ILE A 645 8.51 -6.49 31.12
CA ILE A 645 7.94 -5.19 30.77
C ILE A 645 8.47 -4.81 29.38
N GLU A 646 7.56 -4.52 28.45
CA GLU A 646 7.93 -4.17 27.08
C GLU A 646 7.16 -2.94 26.60
N LEU A 647 7.90 -1.95 26.10
CA LEU A 647 7.35 -0.73 25.50
C LEU A 647 7.15 -0.95 24.00
N ILE A 648 5.96 -0.66 23.47
CA ILE A 648 5.59 -0.95 22.07
C ILE A 648 4.86 0.21 21.38
N GLY A 649 4.85 0.19 20.04
CA GLY A 649 4.14 1.14 19.21
C GLY A 649 4.72 2.56 19.27
N ASP A 650 3.84 3.56 19.18
CA ASP A 650 4.25 4.97 19.21
C ASP A 650 4.90 5.37 20.55
N ALA A 651 4.65 4.64 21.65
CA ALA A 651 5.32 4.87 22.93
C ALA A 651 6.79 4.44 22.90
N LEU A 652 7.15 3.45 22.08
CA LEU A 652 8.54 3.06 21.85
C LEU A 652 9.21 4.02 20.86
N ALA A 653 8.56 4.24 19.71
CA ALA A 653 9.06 5.10 18.66
C ALA A 653 7.89 5.57 17.77
N PRO A 654 7.50 6.86 17.83
CA PRO A 654 6.42 7.39 17.02
C PRO A 654 6.65 7.15 15.52
N GLY A 655 5.70 6.48 14.85
CA GLY A 655 5.80 6.09 13.44
C GLY A 655 4.47 6.14 12.70
N LEU A 656 4.40 5.43 11.57
CA LEU A 656 3.14 5.20 10.86
C LEU A 656 2.25 4.26 11.68
N ILE A 657 0.94 4.26 11.39
CA ILE A 657 0.02 3.26 11.97
C ILE A 657 0.49 1.83 11.64
N ALA A 658 1.07 1.63 10.45
CA ALA A 658 1.64 0.35 10.05
C ALA A 658 2.81 -0.10 10.96
N ASP A 659 3.66 0.83 11.40
CA ASP A 659 4.77 0.54 12.30
C ASP A 659 4.26 0.17 13.70
N ALA A 660 3.21 0.86 14.17
CA ALA A 660 2.57 0.54 15.44
C ALA A 660 1.93 -0.86 15.44
N VAL A 661 1.19 -1.20 14.38
CA VAL A 661 0.61 -2.55 14.20
C VAL A 661 1.74 -3.59 14.15
N TYR A 662 2.79 -3.38 13.36
CA TYR A 662 3.92 -4.29 13.30
C TYR A 662 4.59 -4.47 14.67
N SER A 663 4.80 -3.38 15.42
CA SER A 663 5.39 -3.43 16.78
C SER A 663 4.56 -4.28 17.74
N GLY A 664 3.23 -4.13 17.73
CA GLY A 664 2.34 -4.98 18.53
C GLY A 664 2.40 -6.46 18.13
N HIS A 665 2.43 -6.75 16.82
CA HIS A 665 2.53 -8.12 16.31
C HIS A 665 3.86 -8.77 16.71
N LEU A 666 4.96 -8.02 16.59
CA LEU A 666 6.30 -8.47 16.94
C LEU A 666 6.38 -8.83 18.42
N ALA A 667 5.93 -7.95 19.32
CA ALA A 667 5.98 -8.19 20.77
C ALA A 667 5.23 -9.47 21.16
N ALA A 668 4.02 -9.67 20.63
CA ALA A 668 3.25 -10.89 20.88
C ALA A 668 3.92 -12.17 20.33
N ARG A 669 4.72 -12.08 19.26
CA ARG A 669 5.50 -13.18 18.70
C ARG A 669 6.78 -13.43 19.51
N SER A 670 7.47 -12.38 19.97
CA SER A 670 8.85 -12.46 20.49
C SER A 670 8.99 -12.55 22.00
N PHE A 671 7.99 -12.16 22.81
CA PHE A 671 8.18 -11.99 24.27
C PHE A 671 8.60 -13.25 25.04
N GLN A 672 8.56 -14.43 24.41
CA GLN A 672 9.00 -15.71 25.01
C GLN A 672 10.09 -16.40 24.20
N GLU A 673 10.51 -15.77 23.10
CA GLU A 673 11.67 -16.21 22.35
C GLU A 673 12.93 -15.88 23.14
N THR A 674 13.95 -16.71 22.97
CA THR A 674 15.26 -16.40 23.54
C THR A 674 15.83 -15.16 22.84
N PRO A 675 16.63 -14.31 23.51
CA PRO A 675 17.30 -13.19 22.88
C PRO A 675 18.05 -13.58 21.59
N GLN A 676 18.66 -14.77 21.57
CA GLN A 676 19.36 -15.32 20.41
C GLN A 676 18.41 -15.65 19.24
N SER A 677 17.20 -16.13 19.53
CA SER A 677 16.17 -16.42 18.51
C SER A 677 15.66 -15.11 17.88
N ILE A 678 15.35 -14.11 18.72
CA ILE A 678 14.96 -12.77 18.29
C ILE A 678 16.06 -12.17 17.40
N GLU A 679 17.31 -12.22 17.87
CA GLU A 679 18.47 -11.71 17.14
C GLU A 679 18.65 -12.43 15.79
N ARG A 680 18.56 -13.76 15.77
CA ARG A 680 18.66 -14.54 14.53
C ARG A 680 17.60 -14.15 13.50
N ALA A 681 16.38 -13.89 13.94
CA ALA A 681 15.29 -13.46 13.07
C ALA A 681 15.56 -12.09 12.43
N LEU A 682 16.13 -11.15 13.20
CA LEU A 682 16.54 -9.83 12.68
C LEU A 682 17.62 -9.91 11.59
N TYR A 683 18.51 -10.90 11.66
CA TYR A 683 19.59 -11.05 10.68
C TYR A 683 19.21 -11.90 9.46
N LYS A 684 18.05 -12.58 9.46
CA LYS A 684 17.62 -13.40 8.32
C LYS A 684 17.33 -12.51 7.11
N ARG A 685 18.14 -12.68 6.07
CA ARG A 685 18.04 -11.95 4.80
C ARG A 685 18.55 -12.83 3.66
N GLU A 686 18.02 -12.59 2.47
CA GLU A 686 18.56 -13.19 1.25
C GLU A 686 19.91 -12.52 0.96
N MET A 687 20.94 -13.36 0.79
CA MET A 687 22.30 -12.92 0.52
C MET A 687 22.60 -13.20 -0.95
N PRO A 688 23.20 -12.25 -1.69
CA PRO A 688 23.75 -12.54 -2.99
C PRO A 688 24.71 -13.73 -2.90
N ALA A 689 24.55 -14.72 -3.78
CA ALA A 689 25.49 -15.84 -3.84
C ALA A 689 26.90 -15.29 -4.11
N LEU A 690 27.88 -15.67 -3.29
CA LEU A 690 29.28 -15.22 -3.44
C LEU A 690 30.05 -15.99 -4.51
N THR A 691 29.42 -16.97 -5.16
CA THR A 691 30.01 -17.80 -6.20
C THR A 691 29.35 -17.49 -7.53
N GLU A 692 30.16 -17.24 -8.57
CA GLU A 692 29.70 -17.26 -9.96
C GLU A 692 29.18 -18.68 -10.26
N GLN A 693 27.85 -18.85 -10.35
CA GLN A 693 27.21 -20.07 -10.85
C GLN A 693 26.88 -19.93 -12.32
#